data_AF-A0A256WD35-F1
#
_entry.id   AF-A0A256WD35-F1
#
_cell.length_a   1.000
_cell.length_b   1.000
_cell.length_c   1.000
_cell.angle_alpha   90.00
_cell.angle_beta   90.00
_cell.angle_gamma   90.00
#
_symmetry.space_group_name_H-M   'P 1'
#
loop_
_entity.id
_entity.type
_entity.pdbx_description
1 polymer ?
#
loop_
_entity_poly.entity_id
_entity_poly.type
_entity_poly.pdbx_seq_one_letter_code
_entity_poly.pdbx_strand_id
1 'polypeptide(L)'
;MKNLNCTKINVTTIVSNTNQQTYVTNQYQNQGVNLANCDFIIAPSNSYWTRDYGPWYVLDGNDEIGIVDFEYNRPRPADNAIPAKVAQELGINLFVMDIETAGGNYMCNGMGIASSSDLIWLENNGYSHAEIDQIFEEYLGIEEYHVLPDPNNTYIDHIDCWGKFLDVDKVMIRSVPVSHPQYDEIEATAAYYAAQMSSYGTPFEVYRVYTPNNQPYTNSLILNKKVIVPIMNSQWDDGAIASYEEAMPGYEVLGFTGGWQSTDALHCRTKGLADIGMLHINHVALMGEQPVQAEYNVEATIIALSGQPVYSDSAIIYYRVNGAEWELVNMENTSGQSWSGAISGASQGSEIEYYLYVADGSGRRETHPFIGKPDPHTFFVGEQAFAQININPTSIYATATVGQTTETSFTITNTGLIDLNFTIATNITVLEELNYDVENSPSASTYNYNTHTELGWTDLEVEDPGDVAAFEISYTWATDNYPEEGSLHVECPSGTETIIASGAPSGTYTVDATAFNGAEMNGTWKTWIEDTYGDGGCQATNITVNISRVKSEIGWLGPISPTTGTIEPGGSIECMVSCNAEELEAGTFEGTITVNSNDPGYPVVEIPASFEVTDPTSLKIDITAFLEGPYNGANMNTDINSVLPTSQPFSGNPWNYSGTESVGPIHGTDIVDWVLIDIRDTASADVATPATSIGMQAALLRNDGRVVDTAGNPVLTFANTSVINNLFVVVFPRNHIPVISANAVTQTGGVYSHNFSSGESQALGGTNGHTNLGQDVWGMFSGNSNGDFIVNGSDKDVNWITESGLSGYLSSDVNLDKQSDNQDKNEFWVPNNGNESSVPH
;
A
#
# COMPACT_ATOMS: atom_id res chain seq x y z
N MET A 1 4.56 41.48 -13.98
CA MET A 1 3.77 40.61 -14.86
C MET A 1 2.35 40.58 -14.31
N LYS A 2 1.40 41.28 -14.96
CA LYS A 2 -0.01 41.24 -14.57
C LYS A 2 -0.60 39.90 -15.03
N ASN A 3 -1.40 39.27 -14.17
CA ASN A 3 -2.13 38.02 -14.39
C ASN A 3 -2.53 37.82 -15.86
N LEU A 4 -1.90 36.84 -16.51
CA LEU A 4 -2.33 36.23 -17.78
C LEU A 4 -3.61 35.38 -17.62
N ASN A 5 -4.15 35.29 -16.40
CA ASN A 5 -5.28 34.44 -16.05
C ASN A 5 -6.59 35.22 -16.21
N CYS A 6 -7.16 35.18 -17.41
CA CYS A 6 -8.53 34.72 -17.67
C CYS A 6 -8.85 35.07 -19.13
N THR A 7 -8.52 34.18 -20.06
CA THR A 7 -9.14 34.21 -21.38
C THR A 7 -10.65 34.07 -21.14
N LYS A 8 -11.42 35.05 -21.61
CA LYS A 8 -12.88 35.05 -21.45
C LYS A 8 -13.43 33.81 -22.15
N ILE A 9 -13.90 32.82 -21.38
CA ILE A 9 -14.59 31.64 -21.93
C ILE A 9 -16.02 32.03 -22.22
N ASN A 10 -16.44 31.90 -23.48
CA ASN A 10 -17.83 32.06 -23.92
C ASN A 10 -18.49 30.68 -24.09
N VAL A 11 -19.79 30.61 -23.83
CA VAL A 11 -20.62 29.42 -24.03
C VAL A 11 -21.72 29.75 -25.03
N THR A 12 -21.76 29.03 -26.14
CA THR A 12 -22.81 29.17 -27.16
C THR A 12 -23.81 28.04 -27.01
N THR A 13 -25.09 28.37 -26.80
CA THR A 13 -26.17 27.39 -26.64
C THR A 13 -27.04 27.33 -27.89
N ILE A 14 -27.22 26.12 -28.44
CA ILE A 14 -28.16 25.89 -29.55
C ILE A 14 -29.58 25.77 -28.98
N VAL A 15 -30.52 26.53 -29.54
CA VAL A 15 -31.92 26.54 -29.14
C VAL A 15 -32.83 26.55 -30.36
N SER A 16 -33.94 25.83 -30.31
CA SER A 16 -34.86 25.66 -31.45
C SER A 16 -35.57 26.94 -31.89
N ASN A 17 -35.74 27.91 -30.99
CA ASN A 17 -36.43 29.19 -31.23
C ASN A 17 -36.21 30.17 -30.07
N THR A 18 -36.67 31.42 -30.26
CA THR A 18 -36.56 32.50 -29.27
C THR A 18 -37.27 32.22 -27.94
N ASN A 19 -38.32 31.41 -27.91
CA ASN A 19 -38.98 31.04 -26.64
C ASN A 19 -38.05 30.14 -25.81
N GLN A 20 -37.39 29.17 -26.43
CA GLN A 20 -36.40 28.34 -25.76
C GLN A 20 -35.16 29.15 -25.33
N GLN A 21 -34.71 30.11 -26.14
CA GLN A 21 -33.66 31.05 -25.74
C GLN A 21 -34.02 31.79 -24.45
N THR A 22 -35.24 32.33 -24.37
CA THR A 22 -35.73 33.05 -23.19
C THR A 22 -35.79 32.13 -21.98
N TYR A 23 -36.28 30.89 -22.17
CA TYR A 23 -36.30 29.88 -21.12
C TYR A 23 -34.89 29.58 -20.58
N VAL A 24 -33.93 29.29 -21.45
CA VAL A 24 -32.53 28.98 -21.06
C VAL A 24 -31.87 30.19 -20.41
N THR A 25 -32.07 31.40 -20.93
CA THR A 25 -31.55 32.64 -20.33
C THR A 25 -32.02 32.80 -18.88
N ASN A 26 -33.30 32.52 -18.61
CA ASN A 26 -33.83 32.54 -17.25
C ASN A 26 -33.22 31.44 -16.37
N GLN A 27 -33.00 30.23 -16.90
CA GLN A 27 -32.31 29.16 -16.16
C GLN A 27 -30.87 29.57 -15.80
N TYR A 28 -30.12 30.08 -16.77
CA TYR A 28 -28.76 30.59 -16.58
C TYR A 28 -28.71 31.69 -15.53
N GLN A 29 -29.62 32.67 -15.61
CA GLN A 29 -29.70 33.73 -14.61
C GLN A 29 -30.00 33.19 -13.20
N ASN A 30 -30.94 32.24 -13.08
CA ASN A 30 -31.31 31.64 -11.80
C ASN A 30 -30.15 30.82 -11.17
N GLN A 31 -29.29 30.24 -12.01
CA GLN A 31 -28.10 29.48 -11.58
C GLN A 31 -26.85 30.37 -11.45
N GLY A 32 -26.97 31.69 -11.59
CA GLY A 32 -25.85 32.63 -11.45
C GLY A 32 -24.82 32.57 -12.59
N VAL A 33 -25.18 32.01 -13.75
CA VAL A 33 -24.32 31.98 -14.94
C VAL A 33 -24.10 33.41 -15.45
N ASN A 34 -22.86 33.73 -15.81
CA ASN A 34 -22.51 35.03 -16.36
C ASN A 34 -23.01 35.19 -17.80
N LEU A 35 -24.19 35.79 -17.95
CA LEU A 35 -24.82 36.02 -19.26
C LEU A 35 -23.99 36.88 -20.23
N ALA A 36 -23.00 37.65 -19.75
CA ALA A 36 -22.10 38.41 -20.63
C ALA A 36 -21.13 37.52 -21.42
N ASN A 37 -21.07 36.24 -21.09
CA ASN A 37 -20.27 35.20 -21.74
C ASN A 37 -21.17 34.13 -22.40
N CYS A 38 -22.47 34.39 -22.57
CA CYS A 38 -23.40 33.45 -23.19
C CYS A 38 -23.90 33.97 -24.52
N ASP A 39 -23.77 33.14 -25.56
CA ASP A 39 -24.30 33.38 -26.90
C ASP A 39 -25.32 32.28 -27.27
N PHE A 40 -26.15 32.54 -28.28
CA PHE A 40 -27.18 31.60 -28.71
C PHE A 40 -27.19 31.45 -30.23
N ILE A 41 -27.33 30.20 -30.68
CA ILE A 41 -27.62 29.88 -32.08
C ILE A 41 -29.05 29.35 -32.14
N ILE A 42 -29.90 30.01 -32.94
CA ILE A 42 -31.28 29.57 -33.12
C ILE A 42 -31.35 28.58 -34.30
N ALA A 43 -31.44 27.29 -33.97
CA ALA A 43 -31.67 26.20 -34.92
C ALA A 43 -32.32 24.99 -34.25
N PRO A 44 -33.19 24.25 -34.97
CA PRO A 44 -33.71 23.00 -34.47
C PRO A 44 -32.58 21.98 -34.32
N SER A 45 -32.56 21.23 -33.23
CA SER A 45 -31.72 20.05 -33.02
C SER A 45 -32.59 18.88 -32.57
N ASN A 46 -32.17 17.64 -32.87
CA ASN A 46 -32.79 16.43 -32.38
C ASN A 46 -32.23 15.98 -31.03
N SER A 47 -30.99 16.34 -30.71
CA SER A 47 -30.32 15.91 -29.48
C SER A 47 -29.41 16.98 -28.86
N TYR A 48 -28.68 16.57 -27.80
CA TYR A 48 -27.73 17.40 -27.06
C TYR A 48 -26.26 16.96 -27.27
N TRP A 49 -26.01 15.92 -28.07
CA TRP A 49 -24.66 15.38 -28.33
C TRP A 49 -23.90 16.24 -29.35
N THR A 50 -23.69 17.51 -29.02
CA THR A 50 -23.03 18.50 -29.90
C THR A 50 -21.64 18.09 -30.36
N ARG A 51 -20.98 17.15 -29.68
CA ARG A 51 -19.74 16.54 -30.13
C ARG A 51 -19.90 15.82 -31.45
N ASP A 52 -20.95 15.01 -31.54
CA ASP A 52 -21.09 14.01 -32.59
C ASP A 52 -21.47 14.63 -33.92
N TYR A 53 -22.33 15.65 -33.90
CA TYR A 53 -22.82 16.33 -35.10
C TYR A 53 -22.25 17.75 -35.26
N GLY A 54 -21.44 18.23 -34.32
CA GLY A 54 -20.95 19.61 -34.31
C GLY A 54 -19.87 19.88 -35.35
N PRO A 55 -19.59 21.16 -35.65
CA PRO A 55 -18.68 21.55 -36.72
C PRO A 55 -17.24 21.12 -36.46
N TRP A 56 -16.59 20.46 -37.43
CA TRP A 56 -15.14 20.27 -37.43
C TRP A 56 -14.47 21.48 -38.07
N TYR A 57 -13.42 22.02 -37.44
CA TYR A 57 -12.76 23.24 -37.90
C TYR A 57 -11.45 22.90 -38.59
N VAL A 58 -11.15 23.61 -39.69
CA VAL A 58 -9.90 23.49 -40.44
C VAL A 58 -9.33 24.87 -40.75
N LEU A 59 -8.01 24.97 -40.88
CA LEU A 59 -7.35 26.10 -41.52
C LEU A 59 -7.08 25.69 -42.97
N ASP A 60 -7.70 26.36 -43.93
CA ASP A 60 -7.57 26.01 -45.35
C ASP A 60 -6.27 26.56 -45.99
N GLY A 61 -6.00 26.17 -47.23
CA GLY A 61 -4.80 26.60 -47.97
C GLY A 61 -4.74 28.09 -48.33
N ASN A 62 -5.76 28.88 -47.97
CA ASN A 62 -5.76 30.34 -48.09
C ASN A 62 -5.54 31.05 -46.73
N ASP A 63 -5.18 30.29 -45.69
CA ASP A 63 -5.10 30.76 -44.31
C ASP A 63 -6.44 31.29 -43.79
N GLU A 64 -7.56 30.65 -44.13
CA GLU A 64 -8.89 30.97 -43.61
C GLU A 64 -9.44 29.81 -42.76
N ILE A 65 -10.13 30.14 -41.65
CA ILE A 65 -10.86 29.13 -40.88
C ILE A 65 -12.12 28.72 -41.62
N GLY A 66 -12.30 27.42 -41.83
CA GLY A 66 -13.50 26.82 -42.38
C GLY A 66 -14.11 25.77 -41.46
N ILE A 67 -15.32 25.33 -41.80
CA ILE A 67 -15.98 24.18 -41.20
C ILE A 67 -16.03 23.05 -42.22
N VAL A 68 -15.62 21.85 -41.81
CA VAL A 68 -15.91 20.61 -42.51
C VAL A 68 -17.14 19.96 -41.85
N ASP A 69 -18.17 19.79 -42.67
CA ASP A 69 -19.39 19.06 -42.35
C ASP A 69 -19.26 17.62 -42.86
N PHE A 70 -19.95 16.69 -42.21
CA PHE A 70 -19.96 15.27 -42.56
C PHE A 70 -21.37 14.73 -42.35
N GLU A 71 -21.69 13.56 -42.91
CA GLU A 71 -23.01 12.95 -42.68
C GLU A 71 -23.04 12.34 -41.27
N TYR A 72 -23.87 12.89 -40.39
CA TYR A 72 -24.02 12.35 -39.04
C TYR A 72 -24.65 10.94 -39.08
N ASN A 73 -23.95 9.96 -38.51
CA ASN A 73 -24.29 8.54 -38.49
C ASN A 73 -25.54 8.15 -37.66
N ARG A 74 -26.46 9.09 -37.40
CA ARG A 74 -27.73 8.84 -36.73
C ARG A 74 -28.87 9.46 -37.54
N PRO A 75 -30.09 8.89 -37.52
CA PRO A 75 -31.24 9.40 -38.25
C PRO A 75 -31.82 10.68 -37.58
N ARG A 76 -31.00 11.73 -37.53
CA ARG A 76 -31.20 12.99 -36.80
C ARG A 76 -30.90 14.18 -37.72
N PRO A 77 -31.78 14.44 -38.71
CA PRO A 77 -31.51 15.42 -39.75
C PRO A 77 -31.41 16.87 -39.25
N ALA A 78 -31.98 17.19 -38.09
CA ALA A 78 -31.84 18.52 -37.50
C ALA A 78 -30.47 18.70 -36.84
N ASP A 79 -29.90 17.64 -36.26
CA ASP A 79 -28.52 17.64 -35.75
C ASP A 79 -27.53 17.76 -36.91
N ASN A 80 -27.71 16.98 -37.98
CA ASN A 80 -26.88 16.99 -39.19
C ASN A 80 -26.85 18.37 -39.89
N ALA A 81 -27.85 19.22 -39.67
CA ALA A 81 -27.92 20.56 -40.27
C ALA A 81 -27.22 21.65 -39.42
N ILE A 82 -26.74 21.33 -38.22
CA ILE A 82 -26.15 22.31 -37.30
C ILE A 82 -24.83 22.89 -37.82
N PRO A 83 -23.84 22.12 -38.33
CA PRO A 83 -22.57 22.68 -38.80
C PRO A 83 -22.75 23.77 -39.85
N ALA A 84 -23.61 23.55 -40.85
CA ALA A 84 -23.97 24.55 -41.84
C ALA A 84 -24.57 25.83 -41.23
N LYS A 85 -25.37 25.69 -40.17
CA LYS A 85 -25.89 26.84 -39.44
C LYS A 85 -24.79 27.60 -38.70
N VAL A 86 -23.87 26.88 -38.05
CA VAL A 86 -22.73 27.51 -37.35
C VAL A 86 -21.85 28.27 -38.35
N ALA A 87 -21.54 27.68 -39.51
CA ALA A 87 -20.78 28.35 -40.57
C ALA A 87 -21.47 29.64 -41.04
N GLN A 88 -22.80 29.61 -41.21
CA GLN A 88 -23.58 30.79 -41.56
C GLN A 88 -23.50 31.89 -40.49
N GLU A 89 -23.62 31.55 -39.20
CA GLU A 89 -23.57 32.52 -38.10
C GLU A 89 -22.16 33.13 -37.93
N LEU A 90 -21.12 32.33 -38.16
CA LEU A 90 -19.73 32.78 -38.10
C LEU A 90 -19.28 33.51 -39.38
N GLY A 91 -19.98 33.33 -40.50
CA GLY A 91 -19.63 33.91 -41.79
C GLY A 91 -18.38 33.30 -42.42
N ILE A 92 -18.15 32.00 -42.21
CA ILE A 92 -16.96 31.26 -42.68
C ILE A 92 -17.33 30.19 -43.70
N ASN A 93 -16.31 29.65 -44.40
CA ASN A 93 -16.49 28.63 -45.42
C ASN A 93 -17.03 27.31 -44.83
N LEU A 94 -17.87 26.62 -45.59
CA LEU A 94 -18.38 25.29 -45.30
C LEU A 94 -17.94 24.34 -46.41
N PHE A 95 -17.26 23.27 -46.03
CA PHE A 95 -16.90 22.15 -46.89
C PHE A 95 -17.72 20.94 -46.46
N VAL A 96 -18.22 20.15 -47.42
CA VAL A 96 -19.03 18.97 -47.12
C VAL A 96 -18.23 17.74 -47.52
N MET A 97 -17.83 16.96 -46.52
CA MET A 97 -17.11 15.70 -46.67
C MET A 97 -18.10 14.54 -46.79
N ASP A 98 -17.96 13.72 -47.83
CA ASP A 98 -18.84 12.59 -48.12
C ASP A 98 -18.45 11.35 -47.30
N ILE A 99 -18.55 11.47 -45.98
CA ILE A 99 -18.24 10.42 -45.00
C ILE A 99 -19.34 10.40 -43.95
N GLU A 100 -19.85 9.21 -43.66
CA GLU A 100 -20.76 8.96 -42.53
C GLU A 100 -19.95 8.74 -41.26
N THR A 101 -20.13 9.57 -40.23
CA THR A 101 -19.38 9.44 -38.97
C THR A 101 -20.02 10.22 -37.81
N ALA A 102 -19.35 10.23 -36.67
CA ALA A 102 -19.65 11.07 -35.51
C ALA A 102 -18.36 11.68 -34.95
N GLY A 103 -18.42 12.95 -34.53
CA GLY A 103 -17.30 13.65 -33.89
C GLY A 103 -16.79 13.05 -32.59
N GLY A 104 -17.54 12.19 -31.90
CA GLY A 104 -17.02 11.41 -30.77
C GLY A 104 -16.04 10.32 -31.20
N ASN A 105 -16.13 9.87 -32.45
CA ASN A 105 -15.24 8.88 -33.04
C ASN A 105 -14.09 9.49 -33.87
N TYR A 106 -13.74 10.76 -33.66
CA TYR A 106 -12.65 11.42 -34.35
C TYR A 106 -11.88 12.34 -33.41
N MET A 107 -10.55 12.24 -33.43
CA MET A 107 -9.65 13.21 -32.82
C MET A 107 -8.41 13.41 -33.69
N CYS A 108 -7.82 14.60 -33.62
CA CYS A 108 -6.54 14.89 -34.25
C CYS A 108 -5.58 15.57 -33.27
N ASN A 109 -4.28 15.44 -33.54
CA ASN A 109 -3.23 16.06 -32.74
C ASN A 109 -2.89 17.50 -33.20
N GLY A 110 -3.57 17.99 -34.24
CA GLY A 110 -3.37 19.32 -34.81
C GLY A 110 -2.18 19.45 -35.77
N MET A 111 -1.41 18.38 -36.00
CA MET A 111 -0.23 18.36 -36.86
C MET A 111 -0.22 17.12 -37.77
N GLY A 112 -1.30 16.92 -38.53
CA GLY A 112 -1.38 15.91 -39.58
C GLY A 112 -1.70 14.49 -39.13
N ILE A 113 -1.82 14.22 -37.82
CA ILE A 113 -2.19 12.89 -37.31
C ILE A 113 -3.62 12.92 -36.75
N ALA A 114 -4.42 11.91 -37.09
CA ALA A 114 -5.74 11.68 -36.49
C ALA A 114 -5.98 10.22 -36.12
N SER A 115 -7.02 9.98 -35.33
CA SER A 115 -7.46 8.63 -34.98
C SER A 115 -8.98 8.50 -34.80
N SER A 116 -9.48 7.29 -35.06
CA SER A 116 -10.83 6.81 -34.79
C SER A 116 -10.81 5.33 -34.39
N SER A 117 -11.95 4.83 -33.91
CA SER A 117 -12.21 3.38 -33.96
C SER A 117 -12.45 2.90 -35.40
N ASP A 118 -12.46 1.58 -35.61
CA ASP A 118 -12.77 0.90 -36.86
C ASP A 118 -14.25 1.04 -37.29
N LEU A 119 -15.10 1.65 -36.46
CA LEU A 119 -16.45 2.06 -36.85
C LEU A 119 -16.45 2.92 -38.12
N ILE A 120 -15.41 3.74 -38.33
CA ILE A 120 -15.28 4.55 -39.56
C ILE A 120 -15.30 3.68 -40.82
N TRP A 121 -14.69 2.50 -40.79
CA TRP A 121 -14.68 1.56 -41.92
C TRP A 121 -16.01 0.81 -42.04
N LEU A 122 -16.64 0.48 -40.92
CA LEU A 122 -17.91 -0.25 -40.90
C LEU A 122 -19.06 0.59 -41.49
N GLU A 123 -19.14 1.87 -41.12
CA GLU A 123 -20.18 2.80 -41.60
C GLU A 123 -19.95 3.22 -43.06
N ASN A 124 -18.69 3.23 -43.52
CA ASN A 124 -18.32 3.68 -44.87
C ASN A 124 -17.86 2.52 -45.78
N ASN A 125 -18.53 1.37 -45.72
CA ASN A 125 -18.15 0.15 -46.48
C ASN A 125 -18.17 0.29 -48.03
N GLY A 126 -18.68 1.41 -48.54
CA GLY A 126 -18.62 1.78 -49.96
C GLY A 126 -17.26 2.32 -50.40
N TYR A 127 -16.42 2.76 -49.46
CA TYR A 127 -15.05 3.22 -49.69
C TYR A 127 -14.05 2.16 -49.22
N SER A 128 -12.93 2.06 -49.93
CA SER A 128 -11.74 1.39 -49.41
C SER A 128 -11.09 2.23 -48.31
N HIS A 129 -10.29 1.59 -47.44
CA HIS A 129 -9.62 2.30 -46.34
C HIS A 129 -8.71 3.43 -46.90
N ALA A 130 -8.00 3.18 -47.99
CA ALA A 130 -7.15 4.18 -48.65
C ALA A 130 -7.95 5.36 -49.27
N GLU A 131 -9.19 5.13 -49.70
CA GLU A 131 -10.05 6.23 -50.15
C GLU A 131 -10.52 7.09 -48.97
N ILE A 132 -10.80 6.48 -47.82
CA ILE A 132 -11.11 7.21 -46.58
C ILE A 132 -9.89 8.03 -46.15
N ASP A 133 -8.68 7.43 -46.15
CA ASP A 133 -7.43 8.14 -45.84
C ASP A 133 -7.24 9.35 -46.77
N GLN A 134 -7.44 9.17 -48.08
CA GLN A 134 -7.34 10.26 -49.05
C GLN A 134 -8.39 11.36 -48.81
N ILE A 135 -9.63 11.00 -48.48
CA ILE A 135 -10.67 12.00 -48.16
C ILE A 135 -10.28 12.80 -46.90
N PHE A 136 -9.74 12.14 -45.88
CA PHE A 136 -9.29 12.80 -44.66
C PHE A 136 -8.08 13.72 -44.92
N GLU A 137 -7.15 13.31 -45.78
CA GLU A 137 -6.05 14.18 -46.23
C GLU A 137 -6.59 15.43 -46.95
N GLU A 138 -7.50 15.24 -47.93
CA GLU A 138 -8.02 16.33 -48.77
C GLU A 138 -8.89 17.35 -47.99
N TYR A 139 -9.71 16.89 -47.05
CA TYR A 139 -10.64 17.76 -46.32
C TYR A 139 -10.09 18.26 -44.98
N LEU A 140 -9.27 17.46 -44.30
CA LEU A 140 -8.84 17.72 -42.92
C LEU A 140 -7.32 17.89 -42.78
N GLY A 141 -6.54 17.65 -43.83
CA GLY A 141 -5.07 17.74 -43.80
C GLY A 141 -4.42 16.63 -42.96
N ILE A 142 -5.08 15.47 -42.86
CA ILE A 142 -4.55 14.32 -42.12
C ILE A 142 -3.62 13.51 -43.03
N GLU A 143 -2.34 13.51 -42.72
CA GLU A 143 -1.28 12.78 -43.43
C GLU A 143 -1.16 11.34 -42.93
N GLU A 144 -1.45 11.10 -41.65
CA GLU A 144 -1.45 9.78 -41.03
C GLU A 144 -2.71 9.55 -40.19
N TYR A 145 -3.45 8.49 -40.53
CA TYR A 145 -4.74 8.17 -39.91
C TYR A 145 -4.70 6.82 -39.19
N HIS A 146 -4.74 6.85 -37.86
CA HIS A 146 -4.76 5.65 -37.02
C HIS A 146 -6.19 5.17 -36.80
N VAL A 147 -6.58 4.09 -37.47
CA VAL A 147 -7.88 3.42 -37.25
C VAL A 147 -7.65 2.12 -36.48
N LEU A 148 -8.20 2.04 -35.27
CA LEU A 148 -8.00 0.91 -34.35
C LEU A 148 -9.32 0.19 -34.03
N PRO A 149 -9.31 -1.13 -33.74
CA PRO A 149 -10.47 -1.78 -33.12
C PRO A 149 -10.86 -1.08 -31.81
N ASP A 150 -12.16 -0.89 -31.58
CA ASP A 150 -12.64 -0.33 -30.30
C ASP A 150 -12.33 -1.29 -29.13
N PRO A 151 -11.57 -0.87 -28.11
CA PRO A 151 -11.18 -1.72 -26.99
C PRO A 151 -12.26 -1.82 -25.89
N ASN A 152 -13.39 -1.11 -25.99
CA ASN A 152 -14.41 -1.08 -24.93
C ASN A 152 -15.47 -2.17 -25.08
N ASN A 153 -15.66 -2.73 -26.27
CA ASN A 153 -16.75 -3.68 -26.56
C ASN A 153 -18.13 -3.13 -26.11
N THR A 154 -18.43 -1.90 -26.54
CA THR A 154 -19.70 -1.24 -26.25
C THR A 154 -20.43 -0.96 -27.56
N TYR A 155 -21.70 -0.55 -27.51
CA TYR A 155 -22.46 -0.32 -28.74
C TYR A 155 -22.05 0.97 -29.49
N ILE A 156 -21.30 1.87 -28.85
CA ILE A 156 -21.06 3.22 -29.36
C ILE A 156 -19.81 3.29 -30.24
N ASP A 157 -18.79 2.47 -29.97
CA ASP A 157 -17.51 2.39 -30.68
C ASP A 157 -16.85 3.76 -30.95
N HIS A 158 -16.83 4.65 -29.96
CA HIS A 158 -16.23 6.00 -30.08
C HIS A 158 -14.87 6.08 -29.39
N ILE A 159 -13.86 6.62 -30.07
CA ILE A 159 -12.52 6.86 -29.50
C ILE A 159 -12.55 7.66 -28.20
N ASP A 160 -13.45 8.64 -28.07
CA ASP A 160 -13.53 9.49 -26.87
C ASP A 160 -13.97 8.77 -25.59
N CYS A 161 -14.37 7.50 -25.69
CA CYS A 161 -14.73 6.65 -24.56
C CYS A 161 -13.55 5.83 -24.01
N TRP A 162 -12.39 5.84 -24.67
CA TRP A 162 -11.21 5.09 -24.24
C TRP A 162 -9.87 5.78 -24.47
N GLY A 163 -9.81 6.79 -25.35
CA GLY A 163 -8.59 7.49 -25.72
C GLY A 163 -8.80 8.99 -25.93
N LYS A 164 -7.73 9.77 -25.76
CA LYS A 164 -7.74 11.21 -26.02
C LYS A 164 -6.36 11.76 -26.35
N PHE A 165 -6.19 12.42 -27.49
CA PHE A 165 -5.00 13.27 -27.71
C PHE A 165 -5.03 14.47 -26.76
N LEU A 166 -3.94 14.67 -26.04
CA LEU A 166 -3.77 15.74 -25.06
C LEU A 166 -2.89 16.88 -25.60
N ASP A 167 -1.90 16.52 -26.41
CA ASP A 167 -1.02 17.40 -27.16
C ASP A 167 -0.60 16.69 -28.47
N VAL A 168 0.32 17.28 -29.24
CA VAL A 168 0.85 16.75 -30.50
C VAL A 168 1.47 15.35 -30.35
N ASP A 169 2.12 15.10 -29.21
CA ASP A 169 2.88 13.89 -28.88
C ASP A 169 2.37 13.16 -27.62
N LYS A 170 1.26 13.60 -27.02
CA LYS A 170 0.70 13.02 -25.79
C LYS A 170 -0.69 12.43 -26.04
N VAL A 171 -0.91 11.20 -25.58
CA VAL A 171 -2.21 10.51 -25.64
C VAL A 171 -2.59 9.90 -24.30
N MET A 172 -3.81 10.13 -23.85
CA MET A 172 -4.42 9.46 -22.70
C MET A 172 -5.14 8.20 -23.18
N ILE A 173 -4.87 7.06 -22.56
CA ILE A 173 -5.60 5.80 -22.78
C ILE A 173 -6.12 5.28 -21.44
N ARG A 174 -7.38 4.87 -21.36
CA ARG A 174 -7.94 4.30 -20.13
C ARG A 174 -7.13 3.09 -19.65
N SER A 175 -7.19 2.76 -18.37
CA SER A 175 -6.64 1.53 -17.80
C SER A 175 -7.64 0.89 -16.83
N VAL A 176 -7.57 -0.43 -16.68
CA VAL A 176 -8.53 -1.22 -15.90
C VAL A 176 -7.78 -2.29 -15.11
N PRO A 177 -8.36 -2.88 -14.05
CA PRO A 177 -7.71 -3.99 -13.37
C PRO A 177 -7.54 -5.19 -14.31
N VAL A 178 -6.55 -6.04 -14.03
CA VAL A 178 -6.26 -7.27 -14.82
C VAL A 178 -7.48 -8.21 -14.92
N SER A 179 -8.39 -8.15 -13.95
CA SER A 179 -9.64 -8.91 -13.95
C SER A 179 -10.73 -8.36 -14.88
N HIS A 180 -10.57 -7.14 -15.41
CA HIS A 180 -11.57 -6.51 -16.28
C HIS A 180 -11.59 -7.20 -17.67
N PRO A 181 -12.77 -7.50 -18.24
CA PRO A 181 -12.84 -8.29 -19.48
C PRO A 181 -12.12 -7.67 -20.69
N GLN A 182 -11.98 -6.35 -20.72
CA GLN A 182 -11.30 -5.59 -21.79
C GLN A 182 -9.83 -5.26 -21.47
N TYR A 183 -9.22 -5.84 -20.42
CA TYR A 183 -7.85 -5.51 -20.03
C TYR A 183 -6.86 -5.68 -21.18
N ASP A 184 -6.88 -6.84 -21.84
CA ASP A 184 -5.93 -7.16 -22.90
C ASP A 184 -6.04 -6.20 -24.11
N GLU A 185 -7.26 -5.87 -24.53
CA GLU A 185 -7.50 -4.95 -25.64
C GLU A 185 -7.04 -3.52 -25.32
N ILE A 186 -7.31 -3.06 -24.10
CA ILE A 186 -6.90 -1.72 -23.64
C ILE A 186 -5.39 -1.60 -23.55
N GLU A 187 -4.70 -2.61 -23.00
CA GLU A 187 -3.25 -2.63 -22.95
C GLU A 187 -2.63 -2.73 -24.34
N ALA A 188 -3.25 -3.47 -25.27
CA ALA A 188 -2.81 -3.52 -26.66
C ALA A 188 -2.93 -2.14 -27.35
N THR A 189 -4.01 -1.39 -27.10
CA THR A 189 -4.17 -0.02 -27.60
C THR A 189 -3.10 0.92 -27.05
N ALA A 190 -2.81 0.85 -25.74
CA ALA A 190 -1.75 1.67 -25.15
C ALA A 190 -0.37 1.33 -25.72
N ALA A 191 -0.05 0.04 -25.86
CA ALA A 191 1.20 -0.42 -26.47
C ALA A 191 1.32 -0.01 -27.95
N TYR A 192 0.21 0.01 -28.69
CA TYR A 192 0.19 0.49 -30.07
C TYR A 192 0.65 1.94 -30.16
N TYR A 193 0.03 2.84 -29.38
CA TYR A 193 0.39 4.26 -29.40
C TYR A 193 1.82 4.51 -28.94
N ALA A 194 2.29 3.81 -27.90
CA ALA A 194 3.67 3.92 -27.42
C ALA A 194 4.71 3.53 -28.48
N ALA A 195 4.31 2.75 -29.49
CA ALA A 195 5.15 2.36 -30.61
C ALA A 195 5.01 3.27 -31.86
N GLN A 196 4.04 4.20 -31.88
CA GLN A 196 3.85 5.13 -33.00
C GLN A 196 4.66 6.40 -32.80
N MET A 197 5.09 7.00 -33.91
CA MET A 197 5.80 8.28 -33.91
C MET A 197 4.80 9.44 -33.92
N SER A 198 5.02 10.45 -33.09
CA SER A 198 4.29 11.70 -33.11
C SER A 198 4.78 12.62 -34.23
N SER A 199 4.06 13.73 -34.46
CA SER A 199 4.46 14.76 -35.43
C SER A 199 5.75 15.50 -35.04
N TYR A 200 6.25 15.36 -33.80
CA TYR A 200 7.57 15.88 -33.40
C TYR A 200 8.72 14.90 -33.67
N GLY A 201 8.44 13.70 -34.20
CA GLY A 201 9.48 12.73 -34.52
C GLY A 201 10.03 11.97 -33.31
N THR A 202 9.31 11.98 -32.19
CA THR A 202 9.49 11.09 -31.02
C THR A 202 8.27 10.16 -30.87
N PRO A 203 8.40 8.98 -30.24
CA PRO A 203 7.24 8.15 -29.92
C PRO A 203 6.21 8.90 -29.08
N PHE A 204 4.92 8.55 -29.19
CA PHE A 204 3.90 9.15 -28.34
C PHE A 204 4.14 8.84 -26.85
N GLU A 205 3.98 9.84 -26.01
CA GLU A 205 3.87 9.67 -24.56
C GLU A 205 2.45 9.18 -24.22
N VAL A 206 2.36 7.94 -23.72
CA VAL A 206 1.08 7.32 -23.37
C VAL A 206 0.82 7.46 -21.87
N TYR A 207 -0.11 8.35 -21.53
CA TYR A 207 -0.61 8.52 -20.18
C TYR A 207 -1.81 7.60 -19.93
N ARG A 208 -1.95 7.11 -18.70
CA ARG A 208 -3.00 6.15 -18.31
C ARG A 208 -3.95 6.77 -17.29
N VAL A 209 -5.24 6.48 -17.42
CA VAL A 209 -6.26 6.89 -16.45
C VAL A 209 -7.09 5.69 -15.99
N TYR A 210 -7.06 5.42 -14.68
CA TYR A 210 -7.64 4.21 -14.11
C TYR A 210 -9.17 4.29 -13.99
N THR A 211 -9.87 3.36 -14.65
CA THR A 211 -11.34 3.32 -14.78
C THR A 211 -11.90 1.93 -14.41
N PRO A 212 -11.73 1.44 -13.17
CA PRO A 212 -12.05 0.05 -12.81
C PRO A 212 -13.52 -0.32 -13.03
N ASN A 213 -14.42 0.67 -12.94
CA ASN A 213 -15.86 0.51 -13.14
C ASN A 213 -16.34 1.28 -14.37
N ASN A 214 -15.50 1.41 -15.41
CA ASN A 214 -15.80 2.10 -16.66
C ASN A 214 -16.18 3.59 -16.50
N GLN A 215 -15.60 4.28 -15.53
CA GLN A 215 -15.79 5.72 -15.40
C GLN A 215 -15.32 6.46 -16.67
N PRO A 216 -16.04 7.47 -17.16
CA PRO A 216 -15.77 8.10 -18.46
C PRO A 216 -14.66 9.16 -18.41
N TYR A 217 -13.57 8.95 -17.66
CA TYR A 217 -12.55 9.98 -17.42
C TYR A 217 -11.85 10.47 -18.68
N THR A 218 -11.73 9.64 -19.73
CA THR A 218 -11.19 10.05 -21.05
C THR A 218 -12.13 10.98 -21.80
N ASN A 219 -13.42 10.99 -21.45
CA ASN A 219 -14.46 11.81 -22.08
C ASN A 219 -14.44 13.25 -21.53
N SER A 220 -13.24 13.82 -21.42
CA SER A 220 -12.95 15.17 -20.92
C SER A 220 -12.97 16.22 -22.04
N LEU A 221 -13.07 17.49 -21.65
CA LEU A 221 -12.96 18.64 -22.56
C LEU A 221 -11.70 19.45 -22.25
N ILE A 222 -10.81 19.58 -23.23
CA ILE A 222 -9.72 20.55 -23.20
C ILE A 222 -10.27 21.88 -23.75
N LEU A 223 -10.18 22.94 -22.95
CA LEU A 223 -10.72 24.26 -23.26
C LEU A 223 -9.72 25.34 -22.88
N ASN A 224 -8.91 25.76 -23.85
CA ASN A 224 -7.75 26.61 -23.61
C ASN A 224 -6.89 25.99 -22.49
N LYS A 225 -6.50 26.76 -21.47
CA LYS A 225 -5.65 26.31 -20.36
C LYS A 225 -6.40 25.55 -19.26
N LYS A 226 -7.56 24.96 -19.58
CA LYS A 226 -8.38 24.18 -18.65
C LYS A 226 -8.66 22.80 -19.21
N VAL A 227 -8.72 21.80 -18.35
CA VAL A 227 -9.19 20.46 -18.67
C VAL A 227 -10.37 20.13 -17.77
N ILE A 228 -11.51 19.81 -18.36
CA ILE A 228 -12.75 19.54 -17.63
C ILE A 228 -13.03 18.04 -17.70
N VAL A 229 -12.86 17.35 -16.58
CA VAL A 229 -12.94 15.89 -16.46
C VAL A 229 -14.31 15.50 -15.88
N PRO A 230 -15.08 14.61 -16.51
CA PRO A 230 -16.31 14.08 -15.91
C PRO A 230 -15.95 13.15 -14.74
N ILE A 231 -16.44 13.46 -13.54
CA ILE A 231 -16.20 12.64 -12.33
C ILE A 231 -17.49 12.00 -11.83
N MET A 232 -17.36 10.89 -11.10
CA MET A 232 -18.49 10.02 -10.75
C MET A 232 -18.85 10.04 -9.25
N ASN A 233 -18.23 10.91 -8.45
CA ASN A 233 -18.23 10.88 -6.98
C ASN A 233 -17.73 9.53 -6.46
N SER A 234 -16.63 9.05 -7.03
CA SER A 234 -16.00 7.78 -6.67
C SER A 234 -14.61 7.98 -6.08
N GLN A 235 -14.10 6.98 -5.36
CA GLN A 235 -12.73 7.01 -4.81
C GLN A 235 -11.63 7.13 -5.88
N TRP A 236 -11.97 6.92 -7.15
CA TRP A 236 -11.03 6.95 -8.27
C TRP A 236 -10.95 8.34 -8.94
N ASP A 237 -11.81 9.28 -8.53
CA ASP A 237 -11.92 10.59 -9.17
C ASP A 237 -10.62 11.42 -9.00
N ASP A 238 -10.04 11.42 -7.79
CA ASP A 238 -8.81 12.16 -7.48
C ASP A 238 -7.60 11.60 -8.26
N GLY A 239 -7.50 10.28 -8.35
CA GLY A 239 -6.47 9.62 -9.16
C GLY A 239 -6.59 9.98 -10.65
N ALA A 240 -7.82 10.07 -11.18
CA ALA A 240 -8.04 10.47 -12.56
C ALA A 240 -7.66 11.93 -12.82
N ILE A 241 -7.96 12.84 -11.87
CA ILE A 241 -7.53 14.24 -11.96
C ILE A 241 -5.99 14.31 -11.96
N ALA A 242 -5.33 13.59 -11.06
CA ALA A 242 -3.87 13.55 -10.97
C ALA A 242 -3.22 13.08 -12.28
N SER A 243 -3.80 12.07 -12.96
CA SER A 243 -3.30 11.61 -14.27
C SER A 243 -3.32 12.72 -15.33
N TYR A 244 -4.33 13.60 -15.32
CA TYR A 244 -4.36 14.75 -16.23
C TYR A 244 -3.41 15.87 -15.80
N GLU A 245 -3.23 16.10 -14.51
CA GLU A 245 -2.30 17.11 -13.99
C GLU A 245 -0.84 16.74 -14.32
N GLU A 246 -0.51 15.44 -14.26
CA GLU A 246 0.76 14.88 -14.69
C GLU A 246 0.93 15.03 -16.21
N ALA A 247 -0.07 14.63 -16.99
CA ALA A 247 0.00 14.63 -18.45
C ALA A 247 -0.03 16.03 -19.08
N MET A 248 -0.61 17.02 -18.40
CA MET A 248 -0.82 18.37 -18.91
C MET A 248 -0.33 19.44 -17.92
N PRO A 249 0.98 19.54 -17.64
CA PRO A 249 1.53 20.48 -16.66
C PRO A 249 1.10 21.93 -16.93
N GLY A 250 0.63 22.60 -15.89
CA GLY A 250 0.21 24.00 -15.93
C GLY A 250 -1.22 24.26 -16.43
N TYR A 251 -1.91 23.25 -16.96
CA TYR A 251 -3.35 23.33 -17.17
C TYR A 251 -4.10 23.30 -15.83
N GLU A 252 -5.24 23.98 -15.77
CA GLU A 252 -6.16 23.89 -14.64
C GLU A 252 -7.13 22.72 -14.88
N VAL A 253 -6.87 21.59 -14.21
CA VAL A 253 -7.70 20.38 -14.30
C VAL A 253 -8.84 20.46 -13.29
N LEU A 254 -10.08 20.26 -13.75
CA LEU A 254 -11.29 20.45 -12.96
C LEU A 254 -12.24 19.26 -13.13
N GLY A 255 -12.63 18.64 -12.02
CA GLY A 255 -13.65 17.59 -11.99
C GLY A 255 -15.08 18.14 -11.95
N PHE A 256 -15.99 17.58 -12.77
CA PHE A 256 -17.42 17.93 -12.77
C PHE A 256 -18.31 16.70 -12.72
N THR A 257 -19.29 16.71 -11.81
CA THR A 257 -20.32 15.68 -11.70
C THR A 257 -21.48 15.93 -12.66
N GLY A 258 -22.19 14.87 -13.03
CA GLY A 258 -23.35 14.95 -13.92
C GLY A 258 -23.97 13.58 -14.17
N GLY A 259 -25.02 13.55 -14.98
CA GLY A 259 -25.62 12.29 -15.46
C GLY A 259 -24.75 11.65 -16.54
N TRP A 260 -23.52 11.30 -16.18
CA TRP A 260 -22.51 10.71 -17.06
C TRP A 260 -22.70 9.20 -17.16
N GLN A 261 -22.28 8.65 -18.28
CA GLN A 261 -22.20 7.22 -18.57
C GLN A 261 -20.85 6.92 -19.19
N SER A 262 -20.40 5.67 -19.10
CA SER A 262 -19.16 5.21 -19.72
C SER A 262 -19.08 5.52 -21.22
N THR A 263 -20.23 5.53 -21.90
CA THR A 263 -20.38 5.79 -23.35
C THR A 263 -20.96 7.17 -23.68
N ASP A 264 -21.20 8.04 -22.69
CA ASP A 264 -21.75 9.38 -22.88
C ASP A 264 -21.50 10.26 -21.66
N ALA A 265 -20.55 11.18 -21.76
CA ALA A 265 -20.27 12.13 -20.68
C ALA A 265 -20.03 13.55 -21.22
N LEU A 266 -19.01 14.22 -20.69
CA LEU A 266 -18.84 15.66 -20.88
C LEU A 266 -18.37 16.00 -22.31
N HIS A 267 -17.42 15.24 -22.86
CA HIS A 267 -16.92 15.44 -24.21
C HIS A 267 -18.03 15.25 -25.25
N CYS A 268 -18.85 14.21 -25.12
CA CYS A 268 -19.97 13.90 -26.03
C CYS A 268 -21.00 15.04 -26.12
N ARG A 269 -21.11 15.86 -25.08
CA ARG A 269 -22.13 16.92 -24.95
C ARG A 269 -21.59 18.31 -25.22
N THR A 270 -20.33 18.43 -25.63
CA THR A 270 -19.66 19.71 -25.87
C THR A 270 -18.85 19.71 -27.16
N LYS A 271 -18.74 20.88 -27.80
CA LYS A 271 -17.86 21.11 -28.96
C LYS A 271 -17.13 22.44 -28.83
N GLY A 272 -15.80 22.41 -28.95
CA GLY A 272 -14.98 23.61 -29.01
C GLY A 272 -15.26 24.40 -30.30
N LEU A 273 -15.36 25.72 -30.18
CA LEU A 273 -15.44 26.65 -31.31
C LEU A 273 -14.05 27.23 -31.55
N ALA A 274 -13.53 27.11 -32.77
CA ALA A 274 -12.24 27.70 -33.13
C ALA A 274 -12.30 29.25 -33.08
N ASP A 275 -11.19 29.87 -32.69
CA ASP A 275 -11.04 31.32 -32.78
C ASP A 275 -10.78 31.74 -34.23
N ILE A 276 -11.77 32.33 -34.88
CA ILE A 276 -11.67 32.81 -36.27
C ILE A 276 -10.60 33.90 -36.47
N GLY A 277 -10.14 34.55 -35.41
CA GLY A 277 -9.06 35.53 -35.43
C GLY A 277 -7.75 35.02 -34.83
N MET A 278 -7.59 33.70 -34.66
CA MET A 278 -6.46 33.03 -34.00
C MET A 278 -5.10 33.57 -34.46
N LEU A 279 -4.17 33.65 -33.50
CA LEU A 279 -2.75 33.81 -33.77
C LEU A 279 -2.11 32.43 -33.75
N HIS A 280 -1.97 31.81 -34.91
CA HIS A 280 -1.51 30.44 -35.05
C HIS A 280 0.02 30.39 -35.08
N ILE A 281 0.61 29.48 -34.30
CA ILE A 281 2.05 29.17 -34.31
C ILE A 281 2.15 27.69 -34.72
N ASN A 282 2.70 27.42 -35.90
CA ASN A 282 3.02 26.06 -36.35
C ASN A 282 4.53 25.84 -36.24
N HIS A 283 4.96 24.91 -35.41
CA HIS A 283 6.35 24.64 -35.12
C HIS A 283 6.57 23.15 -34.83
N VAL A 284 7.50 22.53 -35.57
CA VAL A 284 7.98 21.17 -35.28
C VAL A 284 9.09 21.28 -34.24
N ALA A 285 8.85 20.75 -33.05
CA ALA A 285 9.78 20.85 -31.93
C ALA A 285 11.09 20.06 -32.20
N LEU A 286 12.23 20.64 -31.81
CA LEU A 286 13.43 19.88 -31.49
C LEU A 286 13.16 19.03 -30.25
N MET A 287 13.27 17.71 -30.40
CA MET A 287 13.02 16.73 -29.34
C MET A 287 14.17 15.72 -29.26
N GLY A 288 14.30 15.04 -28.11
CA GLY A 288 15.23 13.93 -27.92
C GLY A 288 16.70 14.32 -28.11
N GLU A 289 17.54 13.38 -28.56
CA GLU A 289 18.97 13.61 -28.76
C GLU A 289 19.25 14.39 -30.06
N GLN A 290 19.81 15.59 -29.95
CA GLN A 290 20.23 16.41 -31.07
C GLN A 290 21.76 16.38 -31.20
N PRO A 291 22.36 16.29 -32.39
CA PRO A 291 23.82 16.27 -32.52
C PRO A 291 24.44 17.53 -31.92
N VAL A 292 25.65 17.41 -31.37
CA VAL A 292 26.37 18.54 -30.75
C VAL A 292 26.63 19.63 -31.80
N GLN A 293 26.04 20.80 -31.58
CA GLN A 293 26.12 21.95 -32.48
C GLN A 293 26.45 23.22 -31.71
N ALA A 294 27.00 24.22 -32.42
CA ALA A 294 27.28 25.52 -31.82
C ALA A 294 25.99 26.32 -31.55
N GLU A 295 24.96 26.09 -32.37
CA GLU A 295 23.64 26.72 -32.29
C GLU A 295 22.60 25.72 -32.80
N TYR A 296 21.37 25.81 -32.29
CA TYR A 296 20.22 25.01 -32.70
C TYR A 296 19.15 25.93 -33.29
N ASN A 297 18.86 25.76 -34.59
CA ASN A 297 17.90 26.60 -35.30
C ASN A 297 16.47 26.19 -34.95
N VAL A 298 15.62 27.16 -34.63
CA VAL A 298 14.22 27.00 -34.28
C VAL A 298 13.41 27.81 -35.27
N GLU A 299 12.54 27.12 -36.03
CA GLU A 299 11.74 27.71 -37.10
C GLU A 299 10.25 27.55 -36.82
N ALA A 300 9.46 28.59 -37.09
CA ALA A 300 8.01 28.54 -36.95
C ALA A 300 7.30 29.31 -38.06
N THR A 301 6.13 28.82 -38.45
CA THR A 301 5.17 29.57 -39.28
C THR A 301 4.17 30.26 -38.35
N ILE A 302 4.10 31.58 -38.44
CA ILE A 302 3.26 32.42 -37.57
C ILE A 302 2.22 33.13 -38.43
N ILE A 303 0.93 32.85 -38.15
CA ILE A 303 -0.20 33.35 -38.94
C ILE A 303 -1.17 34.09 -38.03
N ALA A 304 -1.37 35.39 -38.26
CA ALA A 304 -2.37 36.17 -37.56
C ALA A 304 -3.67 36.22 -38.38
N LEU A 305 -4.59 35.30 -38.12
CA LEU A 305 -5.87 35.18 -38.84
C LEU A 305 -6.79 36.40 -38.60
N SER A 306 -6.51 37.17 -37.56
CA SER A 306 -7.11 38.49 -37.32
C SER A 306 -6.82 39.53 -38.42
N GLY A 307 -5.84 39.26 -39.29
CA GLY A 307 -5.31 40.20 -40.28
C GLY A 307 -4.48 41.35 -39.66
N GLN A 308 -4.28 41.34 -38.34
CA GLN A 308 -3.42 42.32 -37.66
C GLN A 308 -1.95 41.92 -37.76
N PRO A 309 -1.01 42.89 -37.80
CA PRO A 309 0.40 42.56 -37.90
C PRO A 309 0.91 41.88 -36.62
N VAL A 310 1.75 40.86 -36.79
CA VAL A 310 2.58 40.30 -35.71
C VAL A 310 3.62 41.35 -35.31
N TYR A 311 3.82 41.56 -34.01
CA TYR A 311 4.85 42.49 -33.54
C TYR A 311 6.23 41.85 -33.73
N SER A 312 7.11 42.54 -34.47
CA SER A 312 8.44 42.03 -34.82
C SER A 312 9.35 41.78 -33.62
N ASP A 313 9.12 42.44 -32.50
CA ASP A 313 9.86 42.29 -31.25
C ASP A 313 9.17 41.33 -30.26
N SER A 314 8.15 40.59 -30.72
CA SER A 314 7.38 39.68 -29.86
C SER A 314 7.54 38.20 -30.17
N ALA A 315 8.05 37.84 -31.36
CA ALA A 315 8.38 36.46 -31.67
C ALA A 315 9.67 36.10 -30.93
N ILE A 316 9.55 35.35 -29.84
CA ILE A 316 10.64 35.08 -28.90
C ILE A 316 10.72 33.58 -28.63
N ILE A 317 11.93 33.05 -28.63
CA ILE A 317 12.27 31.74 -28.07
C ILE A 317 12.74 32.00 -26.63
N TYR A 318 12.04 31.45 -25.66
CA TYR A 318 12.52 31.35 -24.30
C TYR A 318 13.17 29.99 -24.14
N TYR A 319 14.42 29.93 -23.67
CA TYR A 319 15.11 28.66 -23.44
C TYR A 319 15.91 28.67 -22.14
N ARG A 320 16.24 27.49 -21.62
CA ARG A 320 17.18 27.32 -20.51
C ARG A 320 17.98 26.03 -20.71
N VAL A 321 19.13 25.96 -20.06
CA VAL A 321 20.03 24.80 -20.10
C VAL A 321 20.13 24.21 -18.69
N ASN A 322 19.91 22.90 -18.55
CA ASN A 322 20.00 22.17 -17.29
C ASN A 322 19.24 22.85 -16.13
N GLY A 323 18.00 23.29 -16.37
CA GLY A 323 17.17 23.93 -15.36
C GLY A 323 17.60 25.34 -14.91
N ALA A 324 18.56 25.98 -15.59
CA ALA A 324 19.00 27.34 -15.28
C ALA A 324 17.91 28.41 -15.50
N GLU A 325 18.25 29.68 -15.26
CA GLU A 325 17.35 30.80 -15.55
C GLU A 325 17.02 30.89 -17.05
N TRP A 326 15.80 31.34 -17.35
CA TRP A 326 15.32 31.48 -18.72
C TRP A 326 16.03 32.62 -19.46
N GLU A 327 16.64 32.27 -20.59
CA GLU A 327 17.20 33.19 -21.56
C GLU A 327 16.20 33.44 -22.70
N LEU A 328 16.41 34.53 -23.45
CA LEU A 328 15.54 34.94 -24.54
C LEU A 328 16.33 35.15 -25.83
N VAL A 329 15.75 34.68 -26.94
CA VAL A 329 16.24 34.90 -28.30
C VAL A 329 15.09 35.46 -29.13
N ASN A 330 15.31 36.61 -29.76
CA ASN A 330 14.34 37.15 -30.71
C ASN A 330 14.39 36.33 -32.00
N MET A 331 13.23 35.96 -32.52
CA MET A 331 13.11 35.39 -33.86
C MET A 331 13.06 36.52 -34.90
N GLU A 332 13.65 36.28 -36.06
CA GLU A 332 13.60 37.18 -37.21
C GLU A 332 12.60 36.65 -38.25
N ASN A 333 11.80 37.54 -38.85
CA ASN A 333 10.95 37.17 -39.98
C ASN A 333 11.82 36.99 -41.23
N THR A 334 11.93 35.75 -41.70
CA THR A 334 12.80 35.39 -42.84
C THR A 334 12.09 35.63 -44.16
N SER A 335 10.81 35.25 -44.25
CA SER A 335 9.95 35.56 -45.39
C SER A 335 8.49 35.29 -45.08
N GLY A 336 7.59 36.21 -45.44
CA GLY A 336 6.15 35.99 -45.30
C GLY A 336 5.75 35.71 -43.85
N GLN A 337 5.28 34.48 -43.61
CA GLN A 337 4.87 33.98 -42.30
C GLN A 337 5.94 33.16 -41.59
N SER A 338 7.12 32.98 -42.19
CA SER A 338 8.22 32.19 -41.63
C SER A 338 9.11 33.03 -40.72
N TRP A 339 9.41 32.48 -39.54
CA TRP A 339 10.26 33.10 -38.52
C TRP A 339 11.31 32.09 -38.06
N SER A 340 12.52 32.57 -37.76
CA SER A 340 13.60 31.73 -37.23
C SER A 340 14.40 32.43 -36.15
N GLY A 341 14.90 31.67 -35.19
CA GLY A 341 15.92 32.10 -34.22
C GLY A 341 16.81 30.92 -33.84
N ALA A 342 17.93 31.19 -33.18
CA ALA A 342 18.89 30.16 -32.85
C ALA A 342 19.16 30.11 -31.34
N ILE A 343 18.99 28.94 -30.74
CA ILE A 343 19.39 28.65 -29.35
C ILE A 343 20.90 28.40 -29.33
N SER A 344 21.62 28.99 -28.39
CA SER A 344 23.05 28.73 -28.23
C SER A 344 23.30 27.28 -27.81
N GLY A 345 24.30 26.63 -28.40
CA GLY A 345 24.68 25.27 -28.04
C GLY A 345 25.25 25.15 -26.62
N ALA A 346 25.14 23.96 -26.04
CA ALA A 346 25.66 23.64 -24.71
C ALA A 346 26.64 22.45 -24.75
N SER A 347 27.21 22.09 -23.60
CA SER A 347 28.04 20.89 -23.47
C SER A 347 27.26 19.62 -23.80
N GLN A 348 27.96 18.60 -24.32
CA GLN A 348 27.35 17.28 -24.51
C GLN A 348 26.71 16.76 -23.20
N GLY A 349 25.54 16.15 -23.31
CA GLY A 349 24.72 15.68 -22.20
C GLY A 349 23.81 16.74 -21.57
N SER A 350 23.89 18.00 -22.00
CA SER A 350 23.02 19.05 -21.45
C SER A 350 21.59 18.90 -21.96
N GLU A 351 20.63 19.09 -21.08
CA GLU A 351 19.22 19.26 -21.39
C GLU A 351 18.94 20.72 -21.74
N ILE A 352 18.19 20.93 -22.83
CA ILE A 352 17.70 22.25 -23.24
C ILE A 352 16.18 22.20 -23.28
N GLU A 353 15.56 23.09 -22.52
CA GLU A 353 14.12 23.29 -22.49
C GLU A 353 13.80 24.63 -23.17
N TYR A 354 12.77 24.69 -24.02
CA TYR A 354 12.37 25.94 -24.67
C TYR A 354 10.88 26.01 -25.01
N TYR A 355 10.36 27.22 -25.19
CA TYR A 355 9.03 27.48 -25.72
C TYR A 355 9.02 28.77 -26.54
N LEU A 356 8.05 28.89 -27.45
CA LEU A 356 7.84 30.07 -28.27
C LEU A 356 6.79 30.98 -27.63
N TYR A 357 6.94 32.28 -27.86
CA TYR A 357 5.94 33.30 -27.54
C TYR A 357 5.78 34.24 -28.73
N VAL A 358 4.54 34.64 -29.02
CA VAL A 358 4.23 35.58 -30.09
C VAL A 358 3.06 36.48 -29.71
N ALA A 359 3.08 37.72 -30.21
CA ALA A 359 2.02 38.70 -30.03
C ALA A 359 1.62 39.38 -31.34
N ASP A 360 0.34 39.72 -31.48
CA ASP A 360 -0.17 40.49 -32.63
C ASP A 360 -0.90 41.79 -32.24
N GLY A 361 -1.18 42.60 -33.26
CA GLY A 361 -1.94 43.84 -33.18
C GLY A 361 -3.40 43.69 -32.74
N SER A 362 -3.97 42.47 -32.79
CA SER A 362 -5.33 42.21 -32.31
C SER A 362 -5.42 42.12 -30.79
N GLY A 363 -4.26 41.97 -30.13
CA GLY A 363 -4.14 41.79 -28.68
C GLY A 363 -3.95 40.34 -28.25
N ARG A 364 -3.91 39.39 -29.20
CA ARG A 364 -3.62 37.97 -28.92
C ARG A 364 -2.17 37.78 -28.54
N ARG A 365 -1.93 36.77 -27.70
CA ARG A 365 -0.65 36.43 -27.09
C ARG A 365 -0.63 34.92 -26.94
N GLU A 366 0.12 34.25 -27.80
CA GLU A 366 0.13 32.79 -27.86
C GLU A 366 1.52 32.25 -27.58
N THR A 367 1.54 31.00 -27.14
CA THR A 367 2.76 30.25 -26.89
C THR A 367 2.72 28.92 -27.64
N HIS A 368 3.89 28.36 -27.92
CA HIS A 368 4.03 27.00 -28.42
C HIS A 368 5.08 26.24 -27.58
N PRO A 369 4.73 25.12 -26.94
CA PRO A 369 3.40 24.49 -26.93
C PRO A 369 2.35 25.38 -26.24
N PHE A 370 1.06 25.03 -26.37
CA PHE A 370 -0.04 25.94 -26.04
C PHE A 370 0.03 26.52 -24.62
N ILE A 371 0.47 25.71 -23.64
CA ILE A 371 0.59 26.17 -22.25
C ILE A 371 1.83 27.05 -22.00
N GLY A 372 2.85 26.90 -22.85
CA GLY A 372 4.11 27.61 -22.83
C GLY A 372 5.04 27.10 -21.74
N LYS A 373 5.59 28.02 -20.94
CA LYS A 373 6.58 27.75 -19.88
C LYS A 373 6.32 26.51 -18.99
N PRO A 374 5.09 26.17 -18.58
CA PRO A 374 4.86 25.02 -17.69
C PRO A 374 5.18 23.65 -18.28
N ASP A 375 5.15 23.52 -19.61
CA ASP A 375 5.41 22.26 -20.32
C ASP A 375 6.25 22.58 -21.56
N PRO A 376 7.53 22.96 -21.40
CA PRO A 376 8.37 23.37 -22.53
C PRO A 376 8.80 22.17 -23.39
N HIS A 377 9.13 22.44 -24.64
CA HIS A 377 9.80 21.47 -25.52
C HIS A 377 11.18 21.15 -24.97
N THR A 378 11.61 19.88 -25.06
CA THR A 378 12.86 19.43 -24.44
C THR A 378 13.70 18.58 -25.40
N PHE A 379 15.00 18.89 -25.49
CA PHE A 379 15.97 18.08 -26.21
C PHE A 379 17.32 18.03 -25.48
N PHE A 380 18.17 17.08 -25.86
CA PHE A 380 19.51 16.87 -25.29
C PHE A 380 20.59 17.19 -26.32
N VAL A 381 21.69 17.80 -25.86
CA VAL A 381 22.87 18.07 -26.69
C VAL A 381 23.75 16.82 -26.74
N GLY A 382 23.73 16.10 -27.86
CA GLY A 382 24.39 14.80 -28.02
C GLY A 382 23.61 13.68 -27.33
N GLU A 383 24.33 12.62 -26.94
CA GLU A 383 23.76 11.50 -26.16
C GLU A 383 23.31 11.99 -24.78
N GLN A 384 22.12 11.58 -24.36
CA GLN A 384 21.56 11.94 -23.06
C GLN A 384 22.48 11.42 -21.94
N ALA A 385 22.81 12.29 -20.99
CA ALA A 385 23.67 11.96 -19.86
C ALA A 385 22.82 11.78 -18.60
N PHE A 386 23.07 10.70 -17.85
CA PHE A 386 22.32 10.37 -16.64
C PHE A 386 23.21 10.40 -15.40
N ALA A 387 22.64 10.80 -14.27
CA ALA A 387 23.21 10.48 -12.97
C ALA A 387 23.03 8.99 -12.71
N GLN A 388 23.97 8.34 -12.02
CA GLN A 388 23.84 6.93 -11.66
C GLN A 388 24.22 6.74 -10.21
N ILE A 389 23.27 6.32 -9.38
CA ILE A 389 23.49 6.06 -7.97
C ILE A 389 24.03 4.66 -7.76
N ASN A 390 25.09 4.55 -6.98
CA ASN A 390 25.57 3.30 -6.45
C ASN A 390 25.73 3.41 -4.93
N ILE A 391 25.08 2.52 -4.19
CA ILE A 391 25.07 2.50 -2.73
C ILE A 391 25.88 1.31 -2.22
N ASN A 392 26.74 1.54 -1.23
CA ASN A 392 27.50 0.49 -0.56
C ASN A 392 27.75 0.80 0.93
N PRO A 393 27.46 -0.13 1.85
CA PRO A 393 26.82 -1.43 1.63
C PRO A 393 25.34 -1.30 1.25
N THR A 394 24.76 -2.34 0.64
CA THR A 394 23.34 -2.39 0.26
C THR A 394 22.41 -2.76 1.42
N SER A 395 22.97 -2.98 2.62
CA SER A 395 22.22 -3.16 3.86
C SER A 395 23.03 -2.62 5.04
N ILE A 396 22.34 -2.20 6.08
CA ILE A 396 22.93 -1.77 7.35
C ILE A 396 22.70 -2.85 8.39
N TYR A 397 23.76 -3.19 9.13
CA TYR A 397 23.66 -4.01 10.34
C TYR A 397 24.40 -3.32 11.48
N ALA A 398 23.77 -3.23 12.63
CA ALA A 398 24.32 -2.63 13.84
C ALA A 398 24.01 -3.49 15.08
N THR A 399 24.85 -3.37 16.11
CA THR A 399 24.63 -4.03 17.40
C THR A 399 24.95 -3.06 18.54
N ALA A 400 24.11 -3.02 19.57
CA ALA A 400 24.37 -2.26 20.80
C ALA A 400 23.89 -3.04 22.04
N THR A 401 24.35 -2.62 23.22
CA THR A 401 23.72 -3.06 24.48
C THR A 401 22.57 -2.13 24.83
N VAL A 402 21.58 -2.63 25.57
CA VAL A 402 20.47 -1.81 26.10
C VAL A 402 21.02 -0.52 26.73
N GLY A 403 20.47 0.63 26.34
CA GLY A 403 20.92 1.93 26.83
C GLY A 403 22.08 2.58 26.06
N GLN A 404 22.57 1.99 24.96
CA GLN A 404 23.69 2.53 24.17
C GLN A 404 23.30 2.91 22.74
N THR A 405 24.01 3.88 22.19
CA THR A 405 23.96 4.25 20.78
C THR A 405 25.22 3.76 20.07
N THR A 406 25.09 3.31 18.83
CA THR A 406 26.21 2.94 17.95
C THR A 406 26.09 3.68 16.62
N GLU A 407 27.21 3.83 15.91
CA GLU A 407 27.26 4.48 14.60
C GLU A 407 27.71 3.49 13.53
N THR A 408 27.13 3.63 12.34
CA THR A 408 27.50 2.90 11.12
C THR A 408 27.42 3.86 9.93
N SER A 409 27.79 3.43 8.73
CA SER A 409 27.73 4.28 7.55
C SER A 409 27.45 3.51 6.26
N PHE A 410 26.96 4.24 5.26
CA PHE A 410 26.97 3.82 3.87
C PHE A 410 27.49 4.93 2.97
N THR A 411 27.97 4.57 1.79
CA THR A 411 28.48 5.51 0.79
C THR A 411 27.53 5.56 -0.39
N ILE A 412 27.17 6.78 -0.81
CA ILE A 412 26.51 7.05 -2.09
C ILE A 412 27.59 7.48 -3.08
N THR A 413 27.66 6.85 -4.24
CA THR A 413 28.60 7.18 -5.32
C THR A 413 27.84 7.52 -6.58
N ASN A 414 28.27 8.56 -7.29
CA ASN A 414 27.78 8.88 -8.61
C ASN A 414 28.66 8.23 -9.69
N THR A 415 28.17 7.18 -10.34
CA THR A 415 28.86 6.56 -11.49
C THR A 415 28.42 7.13 -12.84
N GLY A 416 27.50 8.09 -12.82
CA GLY A 416 26.92 8.72 -14.01
C GLY A 416 27.77 9.84 -14.58
N LEU A 417 27.21 10.52 -15.57
CA LEU A 417 27.88 11.56 -16.35
C LEU A 417 27.44 12.99 -15.99
N ILE A 418 26.38 13.15 -15.19
CA ILE A 418 25.92 14.43 -14.62
C ILE A 418 25.82 14.33 -13.09
N ASP A 419 25.65 15.46 -12.42
CA ASP A 419 25.53 15.55 -10.96
C ASP A 419 24.35 14.70 -10.42
N LEU A 420 24.63 13.90 -9.40
CA LEU A 420 23.65 13.11 -8.67
C LEU A 420 23.15 13.90 -7.46
N ASN A 421 21.88 14.29 -7.48
CA ASN A 421 21.19 14.92 -6.37
C ASN A 421 20.41 13.87 -5.60
N PHE A 422 20.51 13.85 -4.27
CA PHE A 422 19.81 12.87 -3.45
C PHE A 422 19.20 13.49 -2.18
N THR A 423 18.19 12.81 -1.65
CA THR A 423 17.58 13.03 -0.33
C THR A 423 17.37 11.69 0.37
N ILE A 424 17.45 11.68 1.70
CA ILE A 424 17.39 10.45 2.52
C ILE A 424 16.26 10.58 3.55
N ALA A 425 15.46 9.52 3.67
CA ALA A 425 14.46 9.32 4.71
C ALA A 425 14.67 7.98 5.40
N THR A 426 14.11 7.81 6.61
CA THR A 426 14.13 6.56 7.37
C THR A 426 12.71 6.13 7.71
N ASN A 427 12.42 4.85 7.57
CA ASN A 427 11.20 4.22 8.05
C ASN A 427 11.56 3.19 9.15
N ILE A 428 10.95 3.34 10.31
CA ILE A 428 11.22 2.56 11.53
C ILE A 428 10.00 1.81 12.04
N THR A 429 8.86 1.95 11.37
CA THR A 429 7.61 1.31 11.77
C THR A 429 7.74 -0.19 11.55
N VAL A 430 7.86 -0.94 12.65
CA VAL A 430 7.80 -2.40 12.61
C VAL A 430 6.34 -2.79 12.76
N LEU A 431 5.78 -3.45 11.75
CA LEU A 431 4.44 -4.04 11.84
C LEU A 431 4.55 -5.49 12.31
N GLU A 432 3.63 -5.90 13.17
CA GLU A 432 3.38 -7.29 13.50
C GLU A 432 2.12 -7.74 12.77
N GLU A 433 2.25 -8.77 11.93
CA GLU A 433 1.13 -9.36 11.21
C GLU A 433 0.53 -10.52 12.00
N LEU A 434 -0.77 -10.44 12.26
CA LEU A 434 -1.53 -11.45 12.98
C LEU A 434 -2.56 -12.04 12.01
N ASN A 435 -2.46 -13.35 11.79
CA ASN A 435 -3.31 -14.07 10.84
C ASN A 435 -4.37 -14.87 11.60
N TYR A 436 -5.63 -14.67 11.24
CA TYR A 436 -6.79 -15.32 11.84
C TYR A 436 -7.60 -16.06 10.78
N ASP A 437 -7.91 -17.32 11.05
CA ASP A 437 -8.87 -18.09 10.25
C ASP A 437 -10.29 -17.77 10.74
N VAL A 438 -11.17 -17.41 9.81
CA VAL A 438 -12.58 -17.14 10.10
C VAL A 438 -13.43 -18.31 9.59
N GLU A 439 -14.39 -18.75 10.40
CA GLU A 439 -15.27 -19.86 10.01
C GLU A 439 -16.04 -19.56 8.72
N ASN A 440 -16.10 -20.57 7.85
CA ASN A 440 -16.91 -20.51 6.63
C ASN A 440 -18.35 -20.11 6.94
N SER A 441 -18.95 -19.34 6.03
CA SER A 441 -20.34 -18.93 6.16
C SER A 441 -21.31 -20.11 6.10
N PRO A 442 -22.48 -19.96 6.76
CA PRO A 442 -23.62 -20.82 6.53
C PRO A 442 -23.88 -20.93 5.03
N SER A 443 -24.32 -22.12 4.61
CA SER A 443 -24.64 -22.38 3.22
C SER A 443 -25.68 -21.38 2.72
N ALA A 444 -25.57 -20.97 1.46
CA ALA A 444 -26.49 -20.09 0.75
C ALA A 444 -27.99 -20.44 0.85
N SER A 445 -28.35 -21.63 1.35
CA SER A 445 -29.74 -22.07 1.51
C SER A 445 -30.23 -22.11 2.97
N THR A 446 -29.43 -21.61 3.91
CA THR A 446 -29.68 -21.78 5.36
C THR A 446 -30.09 -20.50 6.10
N TYR A 447 -29.97 -19.34 5.45
CA TYR A 447 -30.39 -18.03 5.92
C TYR A 447 -31.23 -17.35 4.83
N ASN A 448 -31.93 -16.27 5.20
CA ASN A 448 -32.75 -15.51 4.27
C ASN A 448 -32.11 -14.15 3.97
N TYR A 449 -31.89 -13.31 5.00
CA TYR A 449 -31.46 -11.92 4.87
C TYR A 449 -30.10 -11.65 5.50
N ASN A 450 -29.82 -12.18 6.68
CA ASN A 450 -28.58 -11.83 7.39
C ASN A 450 -28.10 -13.00 8.24
N THR A 451 -26.89 -13.49 7.93
CA THR A 451 -26.32 -14.69 8.57
C THR A 451 -25.96 -14.48 10.05
N HIS A 452 -25.68 -13.25 10.49
CA HIS A 452 -25.39 -12.97 11.90
C HIS A 452 -26.65 -12.89 12.75
N THR A 453 -27.65 -12.13 12.32
CA THR A 453 -28.89 -11.96 13.11
C THR A 453 -29.78 -13.20 13.11
N GLU A 454 -29.77 -13.99 12.04
CA GLU A 454 -30.57 -15.22 11.94
C GLU A 454 -29.89 -16.43 12.58
N LEU A 455 -28.57 -16.56 12.40
CA LEU A 455 -27.83 -17.78 12.73
C LEU A 455 -26.66 -17.56 13.71
N GLY A 456 -26.29 -16.32 14.01
CA GLY A 456 -25.15 -15.99 14.86
C GLY A 456 -23.79 -16.27 14.22
N TRP A 457 -23.69 -16.25 12.89
CA TRP A 457 -22.42 -16.40 12.18
C TRP A 457 -21.76 -15.05 11.89
N THR A 458 -20.45 -14.85 12.06
CA THR A 458 -19.53 -15.45 13.04
C THR A 458 -18.83 -14.31 13.77
N ASP A 459 -18.47 -14.56 15.02
CA ASP A 459 -17.75 -13.65 15.88
C ASP A 459 -16.31 -14.19 16.01
N LEU A 460 -15.33 -13.42 15.54
CA LEU A 460 -13.90 -13.68 15.73
C LEU A 460 -13.45 -12.95 17.00
N GLU A 461 -13.03 -13.71 18.01
CA GLU A 461 -12.43 -13.16 19.23
C GLU A 461 -10.94 -12.93 19.03
N VAL A 462 -10.53 -11.66 19.05
CA VAL A 462 -9.13 -11.27 18.99
C VAL A 462 -8.65 -10.89 20.39
N GLU A 463 -7.84 -11.75 21.01
CA GLU A 463 -7.27 -11.50 22.34
C GLU A 463 -6.04 -10.58 22.33
N ASP A 464 -5.47 -10.35 21.14
CA ASP A 464 -4.30 -9.48 20.96
C ASP A 464 -4.66 -7.99 21.19
N PRO A 465 -3.91 -7.25 22.04
CA PRO A 465 -4.16 -5.83 22.28
C PRO A 465 -3.53 -4.93 21.19
N GLY A 466 -4.03 -3.72 21.01
CA GLY A 466 -3.40 -2.69 20.16
C GLY A 466 -4.34 -2.09 19.13
N ASP A 467 -3.80 -1.17 18.32
CA ASP A 467 -4.53 -0.49 17.26
C ASP A 467 -4.15 -1.09 15.89
N VAL A 468 -5.15 -1.20 15.02
CA VAL A 468 -4.98 -1.71 13.65
C VAL A 468 -4.15 -0.73 12.82
N ALA A 469 -3.01 -1.16 12.32
CA ALA A 469 -2.19 -0.43 11.35
C ALA A 469 -2.63 -0.71 9.90
N ALA A 470 -2.98 -1.97 9.61
CA ALA A 470 -3.58 -2.40 8.35
C ALA A 470 -4.48 -3.62 8.59
N PHE A 471 -5.51 -3.78 7.76
CA PHE A 471 -6.43 -4.91 7.81
C PHE A 471 -6.66 -5.44 6.39
N GLU A 472 -6.35 -6.71 6.15
CA GLU A 472 -6.59 -7.41 4.89
C GLU A 472 -7.50 -8.62 5.16
N ILE A 473 -8.50 -8.85 4.31
CA ILE A 473 -9.34 -10.05 4.35
C ILE A 473 -9.32 -10.76 3.00
N SER A 474 -9.03 -12.06 3.03
CA SER A 474 -9.08 -12.97 1.89
C SER A 474 -10.20 -13.98 2.05
N TYR A 475 -10.95 -14.27 0.99
CA TYR A 475 -12.07 -15.21 1.01
C TYR A 475 -12.42 -15.74 -0.39
N THR A 476 -12.99 -16.94 -0.44
CA THR A 476 -13.67 -17.50 -1.62
C THR A 476 -15.17 -17.23 -1.52
N TRP A 477 -15.69 -16.45 -2.46
CA TRP A 477 -17.10 -16.12 -2.59
C TRP A 477 -17.80 -17.03 -3.61
N ALA A 478 -18.98 -17.51 -3.27
CA ALA A 478 -19.89 -18.20 -4.16
C ALA A 478 -21.25 -17.50 -4.12
N THR A 479 -21.81 -17.25 -5.30
CA THR A 479 -23.13 -16.62 -5.49
C THR A 479 -23.85 -17.33 -6.62
N ASP A 480 -25.18 -17.27 -6.61
CA ASP A 480 -26.01 -17.78 -7.69
C ASP A 480 -26.08 -16.81 -8.88
N ASN A 481 -27.19 -16.77 -9.62
CA ASN A 481 -27.31 -15.93 -10.81
C ASN A 481 -27.54 -14.43 -10.49
N TYR A 482 -27.63 -14.05 -9.21
CA TYR A 482 -27.92 -12.68 -8.79
C TYR A 482 -26.87 -12.15 -7.79
N PRO A 483 -25.62 -11.91 -8.24
CA PRO A 483 -24.53 -11.44 -7.37
C PRO A 483 -24.82 -10.10 -6.69
N GLU A 484 -25.62 -9.24 -7.34
CA GLU A 484 -26.05 -7.91 -6.88
C GLU A 484 -26.76 -7.94 -5.51
N GLU A 485 -27.28 -9.10 -5.10
CA GLU A 485 -28.18 -9.25 -3.96
C GLU A 485 -27.40 -9.46 -2.65
N GLY A 486 -26.19 -10.00 -2.76
CA GLY A 486 -25.32 -10.38 -1.65
C GLY A 486 -24.21 -9.38 -1.34
N SER A 487 -23.94 -9.20 -0.05
CA SER A 487 -22.81 -8.42 0.45
C SER A 487 -22.16 -9.06 1.67
N LEU A 488 -20.84 -8.90 1.81
CA LEU A 488 -20.03 -9.34 2.94
C LEU A 488 -19.63 -8.12 3.77
N HIS A 489 -19.90 -8.17 5.06
CA HIS A 489 -19.69 -7.09 6.00
C HIS A 489 -18.75 -7.52 7.12
N VAL A 490 -17.98 -6.56 7.64
CA VAL A 490 -17.16 -6.73 8.83
C VAL A 490 -17.38 -5.53 9.76
N GLU A 491 -17.54 -5.79 11.06
CA GLU A 491 -17.59 -4.80 12.13
C GLU A 491 -16.48 -5.07 13.14
N CYS A 492 -15.72 -4.04 13.50
CA CYS A 492 -14.68 -4.13 14.52
C CYS A 492 -15.26 -3.98 15.94
N PRO A 493 -14.50 -4.30 17.01
CA PRO A 493 -14.97 -4.24 18.40
C PRO A 493 -15.51 -2.87 18.84
N SER A 494 -14.98 -1.78 18.26
CA SER A 494 -15.44 -0.41 18.54
C SER A 494 -16.72 -0.02 17.79
N GLY A 495 -17.27 -0.90 16.95
CA GLY A 495 -18.50 -0.70 16.20
C GLY A 495 -18.34 0.01 14.86
N THR A 496 -17.10 0.14 14.35
CA THR A 496 -16.88 0.60 12.96
C THR A 496 -17.21 -0.56 12.03
N GLU A 497 -18.10 -0.33 11.07
CA GLU A 497 -18.52 -1.32 10.07
C GLU A 497 -18.06 -0.88 8.68
N THR A 498 -17.65 -1.84 7.86
CA THR A 498 -17.47 -1.63 6.42
C THR A 498 -17.95 -2.83 5.61
N ILE A 499 -18.38 -2.54 4.38
CA ILE A 499 -18.73 -3.55 3.38
C ILE A 499 -17.42 -3.99 2.70
N ILE A 500 -17.09 -5.27 2.81
CA ILE A 500 -15.92 -5.90 2.17
C ILE A 500 -16.20 -6.20 0.70
N ALA A 501 -17.40 -6.68 0.40
CA ALA A 501 -17.88 -6.86 -0.96
C ALA A 501 -19.38 -6.69 -1.05
N SER A 502 -19.85 -6.21 -2.20
CA SER A 502 -21.26 -6.12 -2.54
C SER A 502 -21.37 -6.30 -4.05
N GLY A 503 -22.31 -7.13 -4.51
CA GLY A 503 -22.43 -7.39 -5.95
C GLY A 503 -21.31 -8.24 -6.54
N ALA A 504 -20.52 -8.94 -5.71
CA ALA A 504 -19.32 -9.64 -6.19
C ALA A 504 -19.68 -10.97 -6.88
N PRO A 505 -19.12 -11.27 -8.07
CA PRO A 505 -19.30 -12.58 -8.70
C PRO A 505 -18.59 -13.69 -7.92
N SER A 506 -18.88 -14.96 -8.23
CA SER A 506 -18.16 -16.09 -7.62
C SER A 506 -16.66 -16.01 -7.94
N GLY A 507 -15.79 -16.11 -6.94
CA GLY A 507 -14.35 -15.89 -7.10
C GLY A 507 -13.57 -15.99 -5.78
N THR A 508 -12.26 -15.75 -5.84
CA THR A 508 -11.44 -15.56 -4.64
C THR A 508 -10.96 -14.12 -4.63
N TYR A 509 -11.08 -13.48 -3.48
CA TYR A 509 -10.82 -12.06 -3.30
C TYR A 509 -9.88 -11.85 -2.12
N THR A 510 -9.11 -10.77 -2.20
CA THR A 510 -8.28 -10.21 -1.14
C THR A 510 -8.55 -8.72 -1.14
N VAL A 511 -8.91 -8.17 0.02
CA VAL A 511 -9.37 -6.77 0.16
C VAL A 511 -8.69 -6.12 1.35
N ASP A 512 -8.06 -4.96 1.09
CA ASP A 512 -7.56 -4.06 2.14
C ASP A 512 -8.68 -3.16 2.66
N ALA A 513 -9.05 -3.33 3.93
CA ALA A 513 -10.12 -2.56 4.57
C ALA A 513 -9.56 -1.43 5.43
N THR A 514 -9.14 -0.34 4.78
CA THR A 514 -8.57 0.85 5.44
C THR A 514 -9.52 1.55 6.43
N ALA A 515 -10.81 1.25 6.38
CA ALA A 515 -11.82 1.74 7.33
C ALA A 515 -11.50 1.37 8.79
N PHE A 516 -10.71 0.31 9.00
CA PHE A 516 -10.31 -0.13 10.33
C PHE A 516 -8.99 0.45 10.83
N ASN A 517 -8.24 1.21 10.02
CA ASN A 517 -6.96 1.78 10.45
C ASN A 517 -7.16 2.70 11.66
N GLY A 518 -6.44 2.40 12.75
CA GLY A 518 -6.53 3.06 14.05
C GLY A 518 -7.67 2.56 14.95
N ALA A 519 -8.43 1.54 14.56
CA ALA A 519 -9.42 0.91 15.42
C ALA A 519 -8.77 -0.01 16.46
N GLU A 520 -9.41 -0.16 17.61
CA GLU A 520 -8.98 -1.11 18.65
C GLU A 520 -9.14 -2.55 18.13
N MET A 521 -8.05 -3.30 18.18
CA MET A 521 -7.98 -4.67 17.67
C MET A 521 -8.60 -5.69 18.63
N ASN A 522 -8.48 -5.46 19.94
CA ASN A 522 -8.93 -6.40 20.97
C ASN A 522 -10.45 -6.47 21.08
N GLY A 523 -10.98 -7.69 21.06
CA GLY A 523 -12.39 -7.97 21.27
C GLY A 523 -13.06 -8.66 20.08
N THR A 524 -14.39 -8.57 20.05
CA THR A 524 -15.22 -9.31 19.10
C THR A 524 -15.31 -8.58 17.75
N TRP A 525 -14.73 -9.19 16.72
CA TRP A 525 -14.94 -8.81 15.33
C TRP A 525 -16.09 -9.61 14.75
N LYS A 526 -17.06 -8.94 14.12
CA LYS A 526 -18.22 -9.61 13.52
C LYS A 526 -18.07 -9.65 12.02
N THR A 527 -18.35 -10.80 11.42
CA THR A 527 -18.41 -10.95 9.95
C THR A 527 -19.76 -11.52 9.58
N TRP A 528 -20.44 -10.93 8.60
CA TRP A 528 -21.74 -11.42 8.15
C TRP A 528 -22.01 -11.18 6.66
N ILE A 529 -23.00 -11.89 6.15
CA ILE A 529 -23.51 -11.74 4.80
C ILE A 529 -24.91 -11.15 4.90
N GLU A 530 -25.18 -10.13 4.10
CA GLU A 530 -26.53 -9.63 3.86
C GLU A 530 -27.00 -10.00 2.47
N ASP A 531 -28.24 -10.49 2.38
CA ASP A 531 -28.99 -10.71 1.16
C ASP A 531 -30.21 -9.79 1.12
N THR A 532 -30.33 -9.00 0.06
CA THR A 532 -31.32 -7.93 -0.04
C THR A 532 -32.74 -8.46 -0.32
N TYR A 533 -32.89 -9.63 -0.95
CA TYR A 533 -34.19 -10.17 -1.34
C TYR A 533 -34.74 -11.23 -0.39
N GLY A 534 -33.92 -11.71 0.54
CA GLY A 534 -34.36 -12.58 1.62
C GLY A 534 -34.47 -14.04 1.22
N ASP A 535 -33.75 -14.50 0.20
CA ASP A 535 -33.76 -15.90 -0.25
C ASP A 535 -32.38 -16.59 -0.20
N GLY A 536 -31.35 -15.88 0.26
CA GLY A 536 -30.01 -16.40 0.50
C GLY A 536 -29.10 -16.26 -0.71
N GLY A 537 -28.67 -17.36 -1.34
CA GLY A 537 -27.95 -17.31 -2.62
C GLY A 537 -26.43 -17.10 -2.55
N CYS A 538 -25.90 -16.56 -1.43
CA CYS A 538 -24.46 -16.28 -1.27
C CYS A 538 -23.76 -17.11 -0.18
N GLN A 539 -22.47 -17.40 -0.36
CA GLN A 539 -21.62 -18.09 0.62
C GLN A 539 -20.17 -17.59 0.56
N ALA A 540 -19.55 -17.33 1.72
CA ALA A 540 -18.12 -17.08 1.87
C ALA A 540 -17.41 -18.29 2.50
N THR A 541 -16.27 -18.69 1.96
CA THR A 541 -15.46 -19.82 2.45
C THR A 541 -13.97 -19.50 2.39
N ASN A 542 -13.12 -20.27 3.08
CA ASN A 542 -11.67 -20.06 3.15
C ASN A 542 -11.32 -18.62 3.57
N ILE A 543 -12.00 -18.14 4.60
CA ILE A 543 -11.89 -16.75 5.04
C ILE A 543 -10.67 -16.63 5.96
N THR A 544 -9.74 -15.76 5.60
CA THR A 544 -8.55 -15.44 6.41
C THR A 544 -8.44 -13.92 6.57
N VAL A 545 -8.21 -13.46 7.78
CA VAL A 545 -8.00 -12.05 8.11
C VAL A 545 -6.55 -11.85 8.56
N ASN A 546 -5.85 -10.91 7.95
CA ASN A 546 -4.55 -10.43 8.41
C ASN A 546 -4.73 -9.03 9.03
N ILE A 547 -4.42 -8.90 10.31
CA ILE A 547 -4.40 -7.61 11.00
C ILE A 547 -2.93 -7.29 11.30
N SER A 548 -2.46 -6.16 10.78
CA SER A 548 -1.17 -5.60 11.17
C SER A 548 -1.37 -4.63 12.34
N ARG A 549 -0.52 -4.69 13.36
CA ARG A 549 -0.39 -3.63 14.39
C ARG A 549 1.02 -3.06 14.40
N VAL A 550 1.16 -1.81 14.83
CA VAL A 550 2.49 -1.23 15.07
C VAL A 550 3.13 -1.93 16.28
N LYS A 551 4.17 -2.71 16.04
CA LYS A 551 4.99 -3.38 17.05
C LYS A 551 6.00 -2.43 17.69
N SER A 552 6.56 -1.50 16.90
CA SER A 552 7.46 -0.45 17.39
C SER A 552 7.54 0.72 16.41
N GLU A 553 7.56 1.94 16.95
CA GLU A 553 7.88 3.20 16.26
C GLU A 553 9.01 3.95 16.99
N ILE A 554 9.71 3.26 17.89
CA ILE A 554 10.78 3.87 18.69
C ILE A 554 11.89 4.31 17.74
N GLY A 555 12.32 5.57 17.85
CA GLY A 555 13.30 6.23 16.98
C GLY A 555 14.71 5.66 17.07
N TRP A 556 14.87 4.38 16.73
CA TRP A 556 16.13 3.66 16.84
C TRP A 556 17.04 3.88 15.63
N LEU A 557 16.49 4.04 14.42
CA LEU A 557 17.25 4.28 13.19
C LEU A 557 17.28 5.77 12.87
N GLY A 558 18.46 6.37 12.95
CA GLY A 558 18.70 7.78 12.72
C GLY A 558 19.15 8.53 13.99
N PRO A 559 19.54 9.80 13.85
CA PRO A 559 19.58 10.60 12.62
C PRO A 559 20.64 10.14 11.61
N ILE A 560 20.43 10.48 10.32
CA ILE A 560 21.40 10.27 9.23
C ILE A 560 21.99 11.61 8.80
N SER A 561 23.30 11.66 8.51
CA SER A 561 23.95 12.88 8.01
C SER A 561 24.97 12.59 6.89
N PRO A 562 24.91 13.32 5.76
CA PRO A 562 23.91 14.34 5.42
C PRO A 562 22.57 13.71 4.96
N THR A 563 21.46 14.41 5.12
CA THR A 563 20.14 13.96 4.63
C THR A 563 19.85 14.36 3.18
N THR A 564 20.63 15.28 2.62
CA THR A 564 20.56 15.69 1.21
C THR A 564 21.95 16.02 0.69
N GLY A 565 22.15 15.95 -0.62
CA GLY A 565 23.42 16.34 -1.22
C GLY A 565 23.44 16.28 -2.73
N THR A 566 24.52 16.81 -3.30
CA THR A 566 24.85 16.74 -4.74
C THR A 566 26.24 16.12 -4.87
N ILE A 567 26.38 15.13 -5.75
CA ILE A 567 27.62 14.40 -6.00
C ILE A 567 27.99 14.54 -7.49
N GLU A 568 29.10 15.21 -7.78
CA GLU A 568 29.62 15.34 -9.15
C GLU A 568 29.97 13.96 -9.76
N PRO A 569 30.01 13.81 -11.10
CA PRO A 569 30.41 12.58 -11.78
C PRO A 569 31.70 11.96 -11.23
N GLY A 570 31.64 10.69 -10.83
CA GLY A 570 32.75 9.95 -10.23
C GLY A 570 33.03 10.27 -8.75
N GLY A 571 32.24 11.16 -8.14
CA GLY A 571 32.32 11.50 -6.72
C GLY A 571 31.60 10.50 -5.81
N SER A 572 31.86 10.60 -4.51
CA SER A 572 31.19 9.82 -3.46
C SER A 572 30.99 10.66 -2.20
N ILE A 573 29.96 10.34 -1.42
CA ILE A 573 29.72 10.89 -0.09
C ILE A 573 29.42 9.78 0.91
N GLU A 574 30.01 9.87 2.10
CA GLU A 574 29.73 8.97 3.21
C GLU A 574 28.57 9.54 4.05
N CYS A 575 27.56 8.70 4.31
CA CYS A 575 26.38 9.01 5.10
C CYS A 575 26.48 8.24 6.43
N MET A 576 26.60 8.98 7.53
CA MET A 576 26.65 8.41 8.87
C MET A 576 25.24 8.11 9.36
N VAL A 577 25.04 6.93 9.94
CA VAL A 577 23.77 6.42 10.47
C VAL A 577 23.95 6.13 11.96
N SER A 578 23.12 6.75 12.80
CA SER A 578 23.06 6.48 14.23
C SER A 578 22.00 5.40 14.51
N CYS A 579 22.33 4.41 15.34
CA CYS A 579 21.39 3.40 15.84
C CYS A 579 21.29 3.49 17.38
N ASN A 580 20.11 3.83 17.92
CA ASN A 580 19.90 4.13 19.34
C ASN A 580 19.11 3.04 20.09
N ALA A 581 19.71 2.43 21.11
CA ALA A 581 19.07 1.46 22.01
C ALA A 581 18.67 2.04 23.38
N GLU A 582 18.62 3.35 23.56
CA GLU A 582 18.26 4.00 24.85
C GLU A 582 16.88 3.60 25.37
N GLU A 583 15.90 3.47 24.47
CA GLU A 583 14.51 3.14 24.80
C GLU A 583 14.13 1.70 24.38
N LEU A 584 15.11 0.89 23.99
CA LEU A 584 14.88 -0.46 23.47
C LEU A 584 15.21 -1.54 24.51
N GLU A 585 14.35 -2.54 24.60
CA GLU A 585 14.68 -3.81 25.25
C GLU A 585 15.56 -4.68 24.34
N ALA A 586 16.12 -5.76 24.89
CA ALA A 586 16.91 -6.70 24.10
C ALA A 586 16.04 -7.37 23.03
N GLY A 587 16.53 -7.40 21.79
CA GLY A 587 15.79 -7.89 20.64
C GLY A 587 16.41 -7.45 19.33
N THR A 588 15.79 -7.86 18.23
CA THR A 588 16.17 -7.44 16.87
C THR A 588 15.11 -6.48 16.34
N PHE A 589 15.57 -5.36 15.80
CA PHE A 589 14.77 -4.29 15.22
C PHE A 589 15.12 -4.14 13.75
N GLU A 590 14.11 -4.04 12.89
CA GLU A 590 14.26 -3.92 11.44
C GLU A 590 13.65 -2.61 10.97
N GLY A 591 14.23 -2.02 9.92
CA GLY A 591 13.81 -0.75 9.35
C GLY A 591 14.43 -0.52 7.99
N THR A 592 14.10 0.59 7.35
CA THR A 592 14.53 0.89 5.97
C THR A 592 15.01 2.32 5.87
N ILE A 593 16.12 2.53 5.17
CA ILE A 593 16.59 3.86 4.76
C ILE A 593 16.24 4.02 3.28
N THR A 594 15.49 5.07 2.94
CA THR A 594 15.08 5.37 1.57
C THR A 594 15.92 6.52 1.03
N VAL A 595 16.65 6.30 -0.06
CA VAL A 595 17.41 7.33 -0.78
C VAL A 595 16.69 7.67 -2.08
N ASN A 596 16.13 8.87 -2.17
CA ASN A 596 15.54 9.39 -3.40
C ASN A 596 16.61 10.16 -4.18
N SER A 597 16.72 9.95 -5.50
CA SER A 597 17.73 10.61 -6.34
C SER A 597 17.22 10.96 -7.74
N ASN A 598 18.00 11.76 -8.49
CA ASN A 598 17.76 12.04 -9.90
C ASN A 598 18.38 11.00 -10.86
N ASP A 599 18.76 9.81 -10.38
CA ASP A 599 19.07 8.66 -11.25
C ASP A 599 17.76 8.10 -11.81
N PRO A 600 17.53 8.12 -13.13
CA PRO A 600 16.29 7.59 -13.71
C PRO A 600 16.17 6.07 -13.65
N GLY A 601 17.28 5.33 -13.53
CA GLY A 601 17.29 3.88 -13.36
C GLY A 601 16.96 3.46 -11.93
N TYR A 602 17.35 4.27 -10.95
CA TYR A 602 17.14 4.02 -9.52
C TYR A 602 16.73 5.31 -8.78
N PRO A 603 15.55 5.88 -9.09
CA PRO A 603 15.10 7.14 -8.49
C PRO A 603 14.82 7.00 -6.99
N VAL A 604 14.54 5.77 -6.54
CA VAL A 604 14.38 5.40 -5.13
C VAL A 604 15.21 4.15 -4.88
N VAL A 605 16.12 4.21 -3.90
CA VAL A 605 16.89 3.05 -3.41
C VAL A 605 16.57 2.82 -1.94
N GLU A 606 16.09 1.62 -1.62
CA GLU A 606 15.82 1.19 -0.25
C GLU A 606 17.00 0.38 0.29
N ILE A 607 17.51 0.78 1.45
CA ILE A 607 18.59 0.11 2.17
C ILE A 607 17.97 -0.51 3.42
N PRO A 608 17.78 -1.84 3.48
CA PRO A 608 17.32 -2.50 4.69
C PRO A 608 18.34 -2.32 5.83
N ALA A 609 17.85 -2.10 7.04
CA ALA A 609 18.63 -1.88 8.24
C ALA A 609 18.16 -2.80 9.38
N SER A 610 19.09 -3.56 9.94
CA SER A 610 18.86 -4.46 11.07
C SER A 610 19.69 -4.01 12.28
N PHE A 611 19.07 -3.99 13.46
CA PHE A 611 19.71 -3.57 14.71
C PHE A 611 19.47 -4.58 15.82
N GLU A 612 20.55 -5.18 16.32
CA GLU A 612 20.52 -6.13 17.42
C GLU A 612 20.84 -5.43 18.75
N VAL A 613 19.87 -5.40 19.65
CA VAL A 613 20.03 -4.92 21.02
C VAL A 613 20.23 -6.11 21.95
N THR A 614 21.35 -6.11 22.66
CA THR A 614 21.74 -7.20 23.58
C THR A 614 21.58 -6.79 25.04
N ASP A 615 21.10 -7.70 25.88
CA ASP A 615 21.15 -7.56 27.35
C ASP A 615 22.16 -8.58 27.93
N PRO A 616 23.39 -8.15 28.25
CA PRO A 616 24.43 -9.02 28.78
C PRO A 616 24.20 -9.45 30.24
N THR A 617 23.09 -9.09 30.89
CA THR A 617 22.84 -9.35 32.32
C THR A 617 21.82 -10.45 32.64
N SER A 618 21.41 -11.27 31.66
CA SER A 618 20.46 -12.37 31.88
C SER A 618 21.15 -13.74 32.07
N LEU A 619 20.72 -14.50 33.09
CA LEU A 619 21.17 -15.87 33.37
C LEU A 619 20.15 -16.88 32.84
N LYS A 620 20.59 -17.84 32.02
CA LYS A 620 19.74 -18.89 31.43
C LYS A 620 20.01 -20.24 32.06
N ILE A 621 18.97 -21.00 32.46
CA ILE A 621 19.12 -22.33 33.06
C ILE A 621 18.07 -23.34 32.57
N ASP A 622 18.51 -24.56 32.26
CA ASP A 622 17.70 -25.74 31.91
C ASP A 622 17.76 -26.75 33.06
N ILE A 623 16.59 -27.25 33.51
CA ILE A 623 16.47 -28.09 34.71
C ILE A 623 15.61 -29.31 34.40
N THR A 624 16.07 -30.48 34.82
CA THR A 624 15.29 -31.73 34.83
C THR A 624 15.17 -32.27 36.25
N ALA A 625 13.94 -32.54 36.70
CA ALA A 625 13.62 -33.10 38.02
C ALA A 625 12.42 -34.06 37.93
N PHE A 626 12.37 -35.06 38.82
CA PHE A 626 11.27 -36.02 38.89
C PHE A 626 10.73 -36.10 40.32
N LEU A 627 9.44 -36.37 40.46
CA LEU A 627 8.75 -36.53 41.73
C LEU A 627 8.43 -38.01 41.98
N GLU A 628 8.73 -38.50 43.18
CA GLU A 628 8.21 -39.79 43.64
C GLU A 628 6.70 -39.70 43.85
N GLY A 629 5.94 -40.72 43.47
CA GLY A 629 4.47 -40.63 43.47
C GLY A 629 3.91 -40.72 42.05
N PRO A 630 3.96 -39.62 41.27
CA PRO A 630 3.47 -39.63 39.90
C PRO A 630 4.38 -40.43 38.95
N TYR A 631 5.63 -40.70 39.29
CA TYR A 631 6.53 -41.46 38.42
C TYR A 631 6.02 -42.89 38.14
N ASN A 632 5.83 -43.21 36.86
CA ASN A 632 5.20 -44.45 36.39
C ASN A 632 6.18 -45.45 35.76
N GLY A 633 7.49 -45.24 35.95
CA GLY A 633 8.54 -46.10 35.40
C GLY A 633 9.08 -45.66 34.03
N ALA A 634 8.54 -44.57 33.46
CA ALA A 634 9.11 -43.91 32.28
C ALA A 634 9.04 -42.39 32.42
N ASN A 635 7.83 -41.88 32.67
CA ASN A 635 7.51 -40.46 32.84
C ASN A 635 6.77 -40.26 34.18
N MET A 636 6.17 -39.11 34.39
CA MET A 636 5.22 -38.85 35.49
C MET A 636 3.77 -38.83 34.98
N ASN A 637 2.84 -39.29 35.81
CA ASN A 637 1.42 -39.17 35.56
C ASN A 637 0.99 -37.70 35.69
N THR A 638 0.03 -37.27 34.87
CA THR A 638 -0.48 -35.89 34.82
C THR A 638 -1.93 -35.80 35.27
N ASP A 639 -2.38 -36.75 36.09
CA ASP A 639 -3.76 -36.84 36.53
C ASP A 639 -4.22 -35.55 37.24
N ILE A 640 -3.34 -34.89 38.00
CA ILE A 640 -3.62 -33.62 38.69
C ILE A 640 -3.81 -32.41 37.77
N ASN A 641 -3.45 -32.48 36.49
CA ASN A 641 -3.43 -31.35 35.56
C ASN A 641 -4.76 -30.57 35.50
N SER A 642 -5.89 -31.28 35.57
CA SER A 642 -7.22 -30.67 35.50
C SER A 642 -7.59 -29.79 36.70
N VAL A 643 -6.84 -29.87 37.81
CA VAL A 643 -7.10 -29.10 39.04
C VAL A 643 -5.96 -28.15 39.40
N LEU A 644 -4.91 -28.04 38.57
CA LEU A 644 -3.81 -27.11 38.81
C LEU A 644 -4.30 -25.65 38.78
N PRO A 645 -3.81 -24.80 39.71
CA PRO A 645 -4.15 -23.37 39.68
C PRO A 645 -3.47 -22.68 38.49
N THR A 646 -4.13 -21.67 37.93
CA THR A 646 -3.58 -20.82 36.85
C THR A 646 -2.58 -19.79 37.35
N SER A 647 -2.41 -19.65 38.67
CA SER A 647 -1.40 -18.79 39.31
C SER A 647 -0.51 -19.63 40.23
N GLN A 648 0.76 -19.23 40.34
CA GLN A 648 1.74 -19.94 41.17
C GLN A 648 1.31 -20.08 42.64
N PRO A 649 1.50 -21.26 43.29
CA PRO A 649 0.99 -21.54 44.64
C PRO A 649 1.94 -21.21 45.81
N PHE A 650 3.12 -20.64 45.55
CA PHE A 650 4.22 -20.45 46.50
C PHE A 650 4.20 -19.12 47.26
N SER A 651 3.12 -18.34 47.19
CA SER A 651 3.02 -17.04 47.89
C SER A 651 2.91 -17.16 49.42
N GLY A 652 2.50 -18.32 49.93
CA GLY A 652 2.35 -18.60 51.36
C GLY A 652 3.62 -19.12 52.04
N ASN A 653 3.59 -19.16 53.38
CA ASN A 653 4.60 -19.86 54.18
C ASN A 653 4.63 -21.35 53.79
N PRO A 654 5.81 -21.99 53.62
CA PRO A 654 7.15 -21.48 53.96
C PRO A 654 7.90 -20.73 52.85
N TRP A 655 7.43 -20.76 51.60
CA TRP A 655 8.16 -20.18 50.47
C TRP A 655 8.13 -18.65 50.44
N ASN A 656 6.99 -18.04 50.76
CA ASN A 656 6.79 -16.58 50.75
C ASN A 656 7.24 -15.91 49.44
N TYR A 657 7.02 -16.59 48.30
CA TYR A 657 7.48 -16.14 46.99
C TYR A 657 6.58 -15.00 46.46
N SER A 658 7.19 -13.86 46.11
CA SER A 658 6.49 -12.65 45.69
C SER A 658 6.17 -12.58 44.19
N GLY A 659 6.55 -13.60 43.40
CA GLY A 659 6.30 -13.61 41.96
C GLY A 659 4.81 -13.68 41.62
N THR A 660 4.48 -13.18 40.44
CA THR A 660 3.11 -13.05 39.93
C THR A 660 2.83 -13.95 38.74
N GLU A 661 3.64 -14.98 38.53
CA GLU A 661 3.54 -15.89 37.39
C GLU A 661 2.15 -16.55 37.32
N SER A 662 1.57 -16.47 36.12
CA SER A 662 0.30 -17.06 35.78
C SER A 662 0.33 -17.62 34.36
N VAL A 663 -0.54 -18.57 34.09
CA VAL A 663 -0.71 -19.20 32.78
C VAL A 663 -2.17 -19.21 32.38
N GLY A 664 -2.41 -19.34 31.07
CA GLY A 664 -3.73 -19.67 30.54
C GLY A 664 -4.22 -21.05 31.03
N PRO A 665 -5.36 -21.54 30.52
CA PRO A 665 -5.89 -22.84 30.91
C PRO A 665 -4.85 -23.97 30.73
N ILE A 666 -4.44 -24.62 31.82
CA ILE A 666 -3.41 -25.67 31.83
C ILE A 666 -3.94 -27.00 31.26
N HIS A 667 -5.26 -27.11 31.03
CA HIS A 667 -5.95 -28.35 30.65
C HIS A 667 -5.40 -28.99 29.37
N GLY A 668 -5.04 -30.27 29.44
CA GLY A 668 -4.61 -31.08 28.27
C GLY A 668 -3.12 -30.98 27.94
N THR A 669 -2.35 -30.30 28.80
CA THR A 669 -0.89 -30.24 28.72
C THR A 669 -0.24 -31.44 29.43
N ASP A 670 1.05 -31.64 29.19
CA ASP A 670 1.86 -32.68 29.86
C ASP A 670 2.44 -32.20 31.20
N ILE A 671 1.82 -31.20 31.83
CA ILE A 671 2.24 -30.62 33.11
C ILE A 671 1.78 -31.50 34.29
N VAL A 672 2.71 -31.72 35.21
CA VAL A 672 2.60 -32.52 36.44
C VAL A 672 2.31 -31.64 37.65
N ASP A 673 3.07 -30.56 37.87
CA ASP A 673 2.82 -29.63 38.99
C ASP A 673 3.54 -28.29 38.76
N TRP A 674 3.26 -27.31 39.62
CA TRP A 674 4.08 -26.13 39.81
C TRP A 674 5.32 -26.46 40.65
N VAL A 675 6.46 -25.85 40.29
CA VAL A 675 7.70 -25.87 41.08
C VAL A 675 8.25 -24.46 41.21
N LEU A 676 8.93 -24.17 42.31
CA LEU A 676 9.64 -22.91 42.52
C LEU A 676 11.13 -23.16 42.38
N ILE A 677 11.76 -22.45 41.45
CA ILE A 677 13.20 -22.54 41.21
C ILE A 677 13.88 -21.41 41.97
N ASP A 678 14.93 -21.74 42.70
CA ASP A 678 15.78 -20.78 43.40
C ASP A 678 17.23 -21.02 42.98
N ILE A 679 17.84 -20.02 42.38
CA ILE A 679 19.24 -20.04 41.97
C ILE A 679 20.10 -19.34 43.00
N ARG A 680 21.15 -20.04 43.46
CA ARG A 680 22.04 -19.60 44.56
C ARG A 680 23.46 -19.44 44.06
N ASP A 681 24.12 -18.35 44.47
CA ASP A 681 25.52 -18.08 44.16
C ASP A 681 26.37 -18.19 45.43
N THR A 682 27.17 -19.24 45.51
CA THR A 682 28.00 -19.51 46.69
C THR A 682 29.23 -20.36 46.37
N ALA A 683 30.07 -20.64 47.36
CA ALA A 683 31.30 -21.41 47.18
C ALA A 683 31.04 -22.93 47.02
N SER A 684 30.08 -23.51 47.76
CA SER A 684 29.73 -24.93 47.71
C SER A 684 28.27 -25.16 48.11
N ALA A 685 27.71 -26.32 47.73
CA ALA A 685 26.32 -26.68 47.99
C ALA A 685 25.95 -26.62 49.49
N ASP A 686 26.85 -27.04 50.40
CA ASP A 686 26.59 -27.06 51.85
C ASP A 686 26.36 -25.67 52.49
N VAL A 687 26.79 -24.59 51.82
CA VAL A 687 26.65 -23.20 52.28
C VAL A 687 25.72 -22.37 51.38
N ALA A 688 25.00 -23.02 50.48
CA ALA A 688 24.00 -22.40 49.62
C ALA A 688 22.72 -22.17 50.44
N THR A 689 22.71 -21.19 51.35
CA THR A 689 21.54 -20.81 52.18
C THR A 689 20.60 -19.86 51.42
N PRO A 690 19.37 -19.58 51.91
CA PRO A 690 18.47 -18.60 51.27
C PRO A 690 19.10 -17.21 51.07
N ALA A 691 20.04 -16.81 51.93
CA ALA A 691 20.77 -15.54 51.80
C ALA A 691 21.73 -15.49 50.58
N THR A 692 21.97 -16.63 49.93
CA THR A 692 22.77 -16.73 48.71
C THR A 692 21.92 -16.81 47.45
N SER A 693 20.59 -16.73 47.58
CA SER A 693 19.67 -16.63 46.44
C SER A 693 19.96 -15.35 45.65
N ILE A 694 20.09 -15.52 44.33
CA ILE A 694 20.28 -14.43 43.36
C ILE A 694 19.10 -14.32 42.38
N GLY A 695 18.12 -15.24 42.49
CA GLY A 695 16.92 -15.22 41.66
C GLY A 695 15.99 -16.37 42.04
N MET A 696 14.69 -16.11 42.00
CA MET A 696 13.65 -17.12 42.16
C MET A 696 12.60 -16.96 41.07
N GLN A 697 12.06 -18.05 40.56
CA GLN A 697 11.03 -18.06 39.52
C GLN A 697 10.11 -19.26 39.70
N ALA A 698 8.79 -19.04 39.69
CA ALA A 698 7.83 -20.15 39.63
C ALA A 698 7.74 -20.68 38.20
N ALA A 699 7.71 -21.99 38.06
CA ALA A 699 7.79 -22.70 36.79
C ALA A 699 6.88 -23.93 36.80
N LEU A 700 6.69 -24.53 35.63
CA LEU A 700 5.88 -25.74 35.45
C LEU A 700 6.78 -26.96 35.27
N LEU A 701 6.42 -28.06 35.90
CA LEU A 701 7.09 -29.35 35.75
C LEU A 701 6.34 -30.22 34.74
N ARG A 702 7.00 -30.67 33.66
CA ARG A 702 6.44 -31.57 32.65
C ARG A 702 6.60 -33.04 33.02
N ASN A 703 5.84 -33.91 32.37
CA ASN A 703 5.84 -35.35 32.62
C ASN A 703 7.15 -36.06 32.28
N ASP A 704 7.95 -35.48 31.39
CA ASP A 704 9.31 -35.93 31.06
C ASP A 704 10.37 -35.41 32.04
N GLY A 705 9.94 -34.67 33.07
CA GLY A 705 10.76 -34.10 34.12
C GLY A 705 11.37 -32.74 33.79
N ARG A 706 11.14 -32.18 32.59
CA ARG A 706 11.64 -30.84 32.26
C ARG A 706 10.88 -29.77 33.03
N VAL A 707 11.62 -28.80 33.55
CA VAL A 707 11.05 -27.56 34.10
C VAL A 707 10.97 -26.53 32.99
N VAL A 708 9.79 -25.93 32.80
CA VAL A 708 9.53 -24.94 31.76
C VAL A 708 8.95 -23.65 32.34
N ASP A 709 9.16 -22.51 31.68
CA ASP A 709 8.51 -21.26 32.04
C ASP A 709 6.99 -21.28 31.74
N THR A 710 6.30 -20.19 32.03
CA THR A 710 4.86 -20.03 31.80
C THR A 710 4.45 -20.08 30.32
N ALA A 711 5.40 -19.91 29.39
CA ALA A 711 5.20 -20.04 27.95
C ALA A 711 5.59 -21.44 27.42
N GLY A 712 6.09 -22.33 28.28
CA GLY A 712 6.51 -23.69 27.92
C GLY A 712 7.97 -23.79 27.45
N ASN A 713 8.79 -22.75 27.58
CA ASN A 713 10.21 -22.81 27.22
C ASN A 713 11.02 -23.60 28.26
N PRO A 714 11.87 -24.55 27.84
CA PRO A 714 12.68 -25.36 28.75
C PRO A 714 13.91 -24.65 29.33
N VAL A 715 14.13 -23.38 28.95
CA VAL A 715 15.25 -22.57 29.43
C VAL A 715 14.69 -21.39 30.19
N LEU A 716 14.79 -21.43 31.51
CA LEU A 716 14.38 -20.34 32.39
C LEU A 716 15.39 -19.20 32.29
N THR A 717 14.89 -17.95 32.30
CA THR A 717 15.73 -16.75 32.18
C THR A 717 15.54 -15.85 33.39
N PHE A 718 16.61 -15.61 34.13
CA PHE A 718 16.66 -14.72 35.28
C PHE A 718 17.31 -13.38 34.86
N ALA A 719 16.51 -12.33 34.74
CA ALA A 719 16.96 -11.00 34.37
C ALA A 719 17.84 -10.37 35.46
N ASN A 720 18.74 -9.45 35.08
CA ASN A 720 19.62 -8.70 36.00
C ASN A 720 20.42 -9.57 36.97
N THR A 721 20.81 -10.77 36.54
CA THR A 721 21.42 -11.79 37.39
C THR A 721 22.78 -12.20 36.84
N SER A 722 23.81 -12.12 37.69
CA SER A 722 25.18 -12.53 37.35
C SER A 722 25.76 -13.46 38.43
N VAL A 723 26.52 -14.48 38.02
CA VAL A 723 27.21 -15.40 38.94
C VAL A 723 28.61 -14.88 39.23
N ILE A 724 28.95 -14.74 40.51
CA ILE A 724 30.26 -14.31 40.99
C ILE A 724 31.10 -15.51 41.47
N ASN A 725 30.48 -16.46 42.17
CA ASN A 725 31.14 -17.68 42.64
C ASN A 725 30.72 -18.88 41.78
N ASN A 726 29.95 -19.81 42.33
CA ASN A 726 29.42 -20.97 41.64
C ASN A 726 27.90 -20.98 41.75
N LEU A 727 27.23 -21.31 40.65
CA LEU A 727 25.79 -21.43 40.59
C LEU A 727 25.34 -22.79 41.15
N PHE A 728 24.36 -22.77 42.04
CA PHE A 728 23.61 -23.93 42.51
C PHE A 728 22.13 -23.70 42.27
N VAL A 729 21.38 -24.75 41.95
CA VAL A 729 19.95 -24.67 41.69
C VAL A 729 19.18 -25.49 42.70
N VAL A 730 18.12 -24.90 43.25
CA VAL A 730 17.16 -25.54 44.14
C VAL A 730 15.83 -25.69 43.42
N VAL A 731 15.22 -26.86 43.54
CA VAL A 731 13.85 -27.11 43.09
C VAL A 731 12.98 -27.28 44.33
N PHE A 732 12.02 -26.37 44.50
CA PHE A 732 11.02 -26.42 45.56
C PHE A 732 9.70 -26.96 44.99
N PRO A 733 9.31 -28.18 45.38
CA PRO A 733 7.99 -28.71 45.10
C PRO A 733 7.01 -28.23 46.18
N ARG A 734 5.71 -28.46 45.97
CA ARG A 734 4.68 -28.12 46.96
C ARG A 734 4.60 -29.12 48.11
N ASN A 735 4.71 -30.43 47.83
CA ASN A 735 4.48 -31.50 48.80
C ASN A 735 5.53 -32.64 48.80
N HIS A 736 6.68 -32.37 48.19
CA HIS A 736 7.88 -33.24 48.22
C HIS A 736 9.01 -32.54 48.98
N ILE A 737 10.08 -33.27 49.29
CA ILE A 737 11.29 -32.69 49.87
C ILE A 737 12.06 -31.94 48.76
N PRO A 738 12.46 -30.66 48.95
CA PRO A 738 13.22 -29.92 47.95
C PRO A 738 14.63 -30.48 47.79
N VAL A 739 15.19 -30.31 46.59
CA VAL A 739 16.56 -30.73 46.24
C VAL A 739 17.40 -29.54 45.79
N ILE A 740 18.69 -29.58 46.08
CA ILE A 740 19.70 -28.64 45.57
C ILE A 740 20.80 -29.41 44.84
N SER A 741 21.35 -28.85 43.76
CA SER A 741 22.45 -29.48 43.02
C SER A 741 23.64 -29.77 43.94
N ALA A 742 24.17 -31.00 43.92
CA ALA A 742 25.32 -31.37 44.77
C ALA A 742 26.62 -30.66 44.35
N ASN A 743 26.72 -30.35 43.06
CA ASN A 743 27.86 -29.72 42.42
C ASN A 743 27.43 -28.40 41.76
N ALA A 744 28.41 -27.55 41.46
CA ALA A 744 28.19 -26.33 40.71
C ALA A 744 27.60 -26.66 39.33
N VAL A 745 26.56 -25.93 38.95
CA VAL A 745 25.90 -26.08 37.65
C VAL A 745 26.83 -25.59 36.54
N THR A 746 26.95 -26.36 35.47
CA THR A 746 27.86 -26.04 34.36
C THR A 746 27.14 -25.30 33.24
N GLN A 747 27.82 -24.33 32.61
CA GLN A 747 27.31 -23.57 31.48
C GLN A 747 27.87 -24.10 30.15
N THR A 748 27.01 -24.33 29.17
CA THR A 748 27.38 -24.63 27.78
C THR A 748 26.55 -23.76 26.84
N GLY A 749 27.19 -23.05 25.90
CA GLY A 749 26.47 -22.20 24.94
C GLY A 749 25.65 -21.07 25.58
N GLY A 750 26.09 -20.56 26.73
CA GLY A 750 25.38 -19.51 27.47
C GLY A 750 24.26 -20.01 28.40
N VAL A 751 23.96 -21.31 28.40
CA VAL A 751 22.89 -21.91 29.23
C VAL A 751 23.50 -22.81 30.31
N TYR A 752 23.13 -22.58 31.56
CA TYR A 752 23.41 -23.49 32.67
C TYR A 752 22.46 -24.70 32.60
N SER A 753 22.91 -25.89 32.93
CA SER A 753 22.06 -27.09 32.85
C SER A 753 22.27 -28.02 34.03
N HIS A 754 21.20 -28.48 34.67
CA HIS A 754 21.28 -29.48 35.73
C HIS A 754 20.17 -30.53 35.63
N ASN A 755 20.54 -31.82 35.72
CA ASN A 755 19.60 -32.93 35.67
C ASN A 755 19.69 -33.76 36.96
N PHE A 756 18.72 -33.56 37.85
CA PHE A 756 18.60 -34.25 39.14
C PHE A 756 18.37 -35.76 39.00
N SER A 757 17.75 -36.22 37.91
CA SER A 757 17.37 -37.62 37.77
C SER A 757 18.48 -38.54 37.25
N SER A 758 19.60 -37.96 36.81
CA SER A 758 20.71 -38.69 36.17
C SER A 758 21.63 -39.47 37.12
N GLY A 759 21.40 -39.43 38.44
CA GLY A 759 22.13 -40.27 39.39
C GLY A 759 22.13 -39.77 40.83
N GLU A 760 22.60 -40.64 41.74
CA GLU A 760 22.68 -40.38 43.18
C GLU A 760 23.38 -39.05 43.51
N SER A 761 24.49 -38.76 42.83
CA SER A 761 25.35 -37.60 43.12
C SER A 761 24.84 -36.27 42.57
N GLN A 762 23.62 -36.20 42.03
CA GLN A 762 23.08 -34.97 41.43
C GLN A 762 22.42 -34.03 42.45
N ALA A 763 21.94 -34.57 43.57
CA ALA A 763 21.39 -33.78 44.68
C ALA A 763 22.30 -33.84 45.91
N LEU A 764 22.43 -32.72 46.63
CA LEU A 764 23.16 -32.69 47.90
C LEU A 764 22.55 -33.70 48.88
N GLY A 765 23.38 -34.43 49.61
CA GLY A 765 22.94 -35.51 50.52
C GLY A 765 22.86 -36.90 49.88
N GLY A 766 22.99 -37.03 48.55
CA GLY A 766 22.94 -38.31 47.86
C GLY A 766 21.63 -39.04 48.14
N THR A 767 21.69 -40.29 48.60
CA THR A 767 20.51 -41.08 49.01
C THR A 767 19.69 -40.46 50.14
N ASN A 768 20.21 -39.46 50.86
CA ASN A 768 19.45 -38.73 51.88
C ASN A 768 18.78 -37.46 51.31
N GLY A 769 19.20 -36.99 50.14
CA GLY A 769 18.64 -35.81 49.49
C GLY A 769 17.53 -36.13 48.49
N HIS A 770 17.63 -37.28 47.82
CA HIS A 770 16.62 -37.79 46.88
C HIS A 770 16.67 -39.32 46.79
N THR A 771 15.68 -39.94 46.14
CA THR A 771 15.51 -41.41 46.08
C THR A 771 15.63 -41.97 44.67
N ASN A 772 15.97 -43.25 44.56
CA ASN A 772 15.96 -43.98 43.29
C ASN A 772 14.53 -44.51 43.04
N LEU A 773 13.89 -44.00 42.00
CA LEU A 773 12.52 -44.33 41.60
C LEU A 773 12.44 -45.64 40.78
N GLY A 774 13.59 -46.24 40.46
CA GLY A 774 13.73 -47.39 39.58
C GLY A 774 14.38 -47.03 38.25
N GLN A 775 14.95 -48.04 37.56
CA GLN A 775 15.64 -47.87 36.27
C GLN A 775 16.74 -46.79 36.25
N ASP A 776 17.41 -46.60 37.40
CA ASP A 776 18.44 -45.56 37.61
C ASP A 776 17.95 -44.11 37.46
N VAL A 777 16.63 -43.89 37.52
CA VAL A 777 16.03 -42.54 37.59
C VAL A 777 15.89 -42.13 39.05
N TRP A 778 16.39 -40.95 39.37
CA TRP A 778 16.32 -40.37 40.72
C TRP A 778 15.27 -39.26 40.80
N GLY A 779 14.63 -39.11 41.95
CA GLY A 779 13.60 -38.10 42.16
C GLY A 779 13.34 -37.77 43.62
N MET A 780 12.56 -36.72 43.81
CA MET A 780 12.34 -36.04 45.09
C MET A 780 11.42 -36.86 45.99
N PHE A 781 11.77 -36.98 47.26
CA PHE A 781 10.98 -37.74 48.23
C PHE A 781 9.58 -37.15 48.40
N SER A 782 8.56 -37.98 48.32
CA SER A 782 7.16 -37.62 48.59
C SER A 782 6.86 -37.55 50.09
N GLY A 783 5.78 -36.86 50.46
CA GLY A 783 5.22 -36.91 51.83
C GLY A 783 5.38 -35.63 52.66
N ASN A 784 5.99 -34.57 52.14
CA ASN A 784 6.21 -33.29 52.83
C ASN A 784 4.99 -32.37 52.66
N SER A 785 3.81 -32.82 53.07
CA SER A 785 2.55 -32.14 52.77
C SER A 785 2.43 -30.77 53.44
N ASN A 786 3.12 -30.53 54.56
CA ASN A 786 3.06 -29.24 55.26
C ASN A 786 4.12 -28.22 54.78
N GLY A 787 5.00 -28.66 53.86
CA GLY A 787 6.07 -27.84 53.30
C GLY A 787 7.22 -27.55 54.27
N ASP A 788 7.28 -28.12 55.48
CA ASP A 788 8.33 -27.84 56.47
C ASP A 788 9.69 -28.50 56.15
N PHE A 789 9.73 -29.23 55.04
CA PHE A 789 10.89 -29.90 54.47
C PHE A 789 11.32 -31.17 55.22
N ILE A 790 10.47 -31.71 56.10
CA ILE A 790 10.71 -32.90 56.90
C ILE A 790 9.48 -33.82 56.87
N VAL A 791 9.60 -35.01 56.30
CA VAL A 791 8.50 -35.99 56.29
C VAL A 791 8.37 -36.63 57.68
N ASN A 792 7.38 -36.19 58.45
CA ASN A 792 7.15 -36.65 59.81
C ASN A 792 5.65 -36.70 60.17
N GLY A 793 5.36 -37.01 61.43
CA GLY A 793 3.97 -37.10 61.93
C GLY A 793 3.12 -35.85 61.66
N SER A 794 3.72 -34.67 61.57
CA SER A 794 3.03 -33.40 61.35
C SER A 794 2.38 -33.33 59.96
N ASP A 795 3.02 -33.85 58.90
CA ASP A 795 2.43 -33.92 57.55
C ASP A 795 1.14 -34.73 57.54
N LYS A 796 1.13 -35.82 58.31
CA LYS A 796 -0.01 -36.70 58.42
C LYS A 796 -1.09 -36.14 59.34
N ASP A 797 -0.70 -35.70 60.53
CA ASP A 797 -1.60 -35.31 61.60
C ASP A 797 -2.29 -33.96 61.33
N VAL A 798 -1.66 -33.10 60.53
CA VAL A 798 -2.19 -31.78 60.15
C VAL A 798 -2.94 -31.84 58.83
N ASN A 799 -2.35 -32.39 57.77
CA ASN A 799 -2.92 -32.28 56.42
C ASN A 799 -3.63 -33.56 55.97
N TRP A 800 -2.97 -34.72 56.01
CA TRP A 800 -3.58 -35.95 55.51
C TRP A 800 -4.86 -36.34 56.26
N ILE A 801 -4.90 -36.21 57.59
CA ILE A 801 -6.12 -36.51 58.38
C ILE A 801 -7.30 -35.62 57.97
N THR A 802 -7.05 -34.36 57.61
CA THR A 802 -8.10 -33.41 57.23
C THR A 802 -8.51 -33.53 55.76
N GLU A 803 -7.59 -33.96 54.90
CA GLU A 803 -7.78 -34.05 53.46
C GLU A 803 -8.16 -35.47 52.98
N SER A 804 -8.02 -36.50 53.84
CA SER A 804 -8.32 -37.88 53.47
C SER A 804 -9.77 -38.08 53.00
N GLY A 805 -9.91 -38.60 51.77
CA GLY A 805 -11.17 -38.79 51.07
C GLY A 805 -11.65 -37.58 50.26
N LEU A 806 -10.87 -36.49 50.22
CA LEU A 806 -11.14 -35.33 49.37
C LEU A 806 -10.44 -35.48 48.01
N SER A 807 -10.91 -34.68 47.04
CA SER A 807 -10.31 -34.56 45.72
C SER A 807 -10.04 -33.10 45.37
N GLY A 808 -8.94 -32.84 44.68
CA GLY A 808 -8.53 -31.51 44.24
C GLY A 808 -7.02 -31.31 44.29
N TYR A 809 -6.57 -30.06 44.20
CA TYR A 809 -5.16 -29.68 44.35
C TYR A 809 -4.79 -29.61 45.85
N LEU A 810 -4.64 -30.78 46.47
CA LEU A 810 -4.52 -30.95 47.92
C LEU A 810 -3.08 -31.20 48.35
N SER A 811 -2.71 -30.74 49.54
CA SER A 811 -1.32 -30.81 50.00
C SER A 811 -0.86 -32.24 50.30
N SER A 812 -1.79 -33.10 50.74
CA SER A 812 -1.52 -34.52 51.03
C SER A 812 -1.79 -35.48 49.86
N ASP A 813 -2.13 -34.98 48.68
CA ASP A 813 -2.11 -35.75 47.42
C ASP A 813 -0.67 -35.75 46.88
N VAL A 814 0.15 -36.68 47.37
CA VAL A 814 1.60 -36.72 47.11
C VAL A 814 1.96 -37.60 45.92
N ASN A 815 1.01 -38.41 45.44
CA ASN A 815 1.13 -39.14 44.18
C ASN A 815 0.57 -38.37 42.97
N LEU A 816 -0.07 -37.22 43.21
CA LEU A 816 -0.62 -36.29 42.22
C LEU A 816 -1.70 -36.92 41.34
N ASP A 817 -2.58 -37.73 41.94
CA ASP A 817 -3.68 -38.41 41.24
C ASP A 817 -5.06 -37.72 41.38
N LYS A 818 -5.09 -36.56 42.05
CA LYS A 818 -6.26 -35.75 42.45
C LYS A 818 -7.00 -36.28 43.66
N GLN A 819 -6.60 -37.37 44.27
CA GLN A 819 -7.21 -37.89 45.49
C GLN A 819 -6.19 -37.79 46.62
N SER A 820 -6.67 -37.45 47.82
CA SER A 820 -5.88 -37.74 49.00
C SER A 820 -6.47 -38.94 49.73
N ASP A 821 -5.80 -40.09 49.69
CA ASP A 821 -6.34 -41.33 50.25
C ASP A 821 -5.27 -42.19 50.96
N ASN A 822 -5.60 -43.47 51.20
CA ASN A 822 -4.68 -44.35 51.90
C ASN A 822 -3.43 -44.70 51.07
N GLN A 823 -3.44 -44.52 49.76
CA GLN A 823 -2.31 -44.72 48.87
C GLN A 823 -1.21 -43.70 49.15
N ASP A 824 -1.54 -42.40 49.19
CA ASP A 824 -0.63 -41.32 49.58
C ASP A 824 0.07 -41.61 50.91
N LYS A 825 -0.70 -42.08 51.89
CA LYS A 825 -0.14 -42.38 53.20
C LYS A 825 0.70 -43.65 53.17
N ASN A 826 0.15 -44.76 52.70
CA ASN A 826 0.76 -46.08 52.91
C ASN A 826 1.90 -46.37 51.94
N GLU A 827 1.83 -45.87 50.71
CA GLU A 827 2.79 -46.15 49.64
C GLU A 827 3.88 -45.08 49.52
N PHE A 828 3.62 -43.86 50.00
CA PHE A 828 4.52 -42.72 49.80
C PHE A 828 4.97 -42.08 51.13
N TRP A 829 4.04 -41.62 51.97
CA TRP A 829 4.42 -41.01 53.26
C TRP A 829 5.07 -42.00 54.24
N VAL A 830 4.50 -43.21 54.42
CA VAL A 830 5.01 -44.20 55.40
C VAL A 830 6.45 -44.61 55.09
N PRO A 831 6.82 -44.96 53.84
CA PRO A 831 8.21 -45.29 53.50
C PRO A 831 9.19 -44.14 53.71
N ASN A 832 8.74 -42.90 53.57
CA ASN A 832 9.58 -41.70 53.68
C ASN A 832 9.61 -41.05 55.05
N ASN A 833 8.80 -41.53 56.00
CA ASN A 833 8.74 -40.97 57.34
C ASN A 833 10.12 -41.03 58.02
N GLY A 834 10.65 -39.86 58.34
CA GLY A 834 11.99 -39.64 58.89
C GLY A 834 12.99 -39.02 57.91
N ASN A 835 12.64 -38.85 56.64
CA ASN A 835 13.46 -38.13 55.66
C ASN A 835 13.32 -36.61 55.85
N GLU A 836 14.43 -35.89 55.69
CA GLU A 836 14.51 -34.43 55.81
C GLU A 836 15.32 -33.85 54.64
N SER A 837 15.07 -32.59 54.29
CA SER A 837 15.80 -31.94 53.20
C SER A 837 17.28 -31.80 53.51
N SER A 838 18.10 -32.07 52.49
CA SER A 838 19.52 -31.74 52.49
C SER A 838 19.79 -30.31 51.98
N VAL A 839 18.77 -29.55 51.59
CA VAL A 839 18.90 -28.16 51.15
C VAL A 839 19.27 -27.29 52.36
N PRO A 840 20.34 -26.48 52.32
CA PRO A 840 20.66 -25.59 53.44
C PRO A 840 19.56 -24.53 53.64
N HIS A 841 19.11 -24.39 54.89
CA HIS A 841 18.07 -23.46 55.34
C HIS A 841 18.64 -22.27 56.10
#